data_AF-S3C6J6-F1
#
_entry.id   AF-S3C6J6-F1
#
_cell.length_a   1.000
_cell.length_b   1.000
_cell.length_c   1.000
_cell.angle_alpha   90.00
_cell.angle_beta   90.00
_cell.angle_gamma   90.00
#
_symmetry.space_group_name_H-M   'P 1'
#
loop_
_entity.id
_entity.type
_entity.pdbx_description
1 polymer ?
#
loop_
_entity_poly.entity_id
_entity_poly.type
_entity_poly.pdbx_seq_one_letter_code
_entity_poly.pdbx_strand_id
1 'polypeptide(L)'
;MRWWVRCLGTAVRHAALEQARNRLALVLVLFFIPLWLNLAYWVLPGDPVRFFLRAAGRPVSLDANTVTQLSGALHSLALIVGFMMFLATGRSAGFDHRLVLAGYPRLCLLLARSGVLLVTAALTAGYATAWVCAFYLPERLDVMAGAFMVGALTYGGVGILLAAMLRSELAGMFVVIMVSLIDLTLQNPVANPSADSPLLRWLPAYGAMQGAVSAVGLGAVPWRQLLLGLCWSAGLTAAGVVAFTARTSRRASVRALLGRRVTGPALRMVTLRLLHPVRARVYRQAGVHDAVVVKGYEICRRLVRRSGPVEAAVPQLFPARLRPVLWAVYGYGRHLDDLSDTRRLGRRDRYERVSRFGALLEADLRRGHSEDPLRAAVVHALWTWDLPGDGMAATDRVYRQDAQGTSALATWDDWSAYWHALTFPFGVKRLLNLFTAPGLAFVPTDAEALRAWTDAFNLLDTLRDLREDAAEGFVKLPSAVLDEYGVSAGDLARGQAAGRFADMVHAMTARARQWLEQATTAGAQHPPLAAALRTVVELHLLELDRIDRNPRALLKGPSRADPVRFHCTLARGRFRVARAWRRHARSAPHLPPTVTLPQPAADSPAAPDTRPLLPPVPHAGGARPPRLPAHLRPRHVAIIMDGNGRWAVRRGLPRTAGHDAGQRAVRETVYGALEIGLPCLSLYSLSTENRERPAAEIEAILRLFQDGLDTETEEVWRRDVRLRWSGVPEGLPPDLVRSLRRTEHLTRDRTGLTLNMCVNYGGRDEIAHAARALARQVADGALSPDAITPRHVAAQLHLPDLPDVDLLIRTSGEQRTSNFLPWQSTYAELVFLDTLWPDVDRTHLWQAVAAYARRDRRFGTTRSTPGTPGEHPFQG
;
A
#
# COMPACT_ATOMS: atom_id res chain seq x y z
N MET A 1 -5.41 -17.25 -16.58
CA MET A 1 -5.38 -18.73 -16.56
C MET A 1 -3.97 -19.28 -16.37
N ARG A 2 -2.99 -18.95 -17.23
CA ARG A 2 -1.59 -19.43 -17.12
C ARG A 2 -0.91 -19.17 -15.75
N TRP A 3 -1.12 -18.02 -15.13
CA TRP A 3 -0.58 -17.72 -13.78
C TRP A 3 -1.17 -18.63 -12.69
N TRP A 4 -2.48 -18.87 -12.71
CA TRP A 4 -3.16 -19.76 -11.76
C TRP A 4 -2.67 -21.20 -11.88
N VAL A 5 -2.47 -21.68 -13.11
CA VAL A 5 -1.93 -23.03 -13.36
C VAL A 5 -0.50 -23.15 -12.83
N ARG A 6 0.36 -22.14 -13.02
CA ARG A 6 1.71 -22.14 -12.44
C ARG A 6 1.69 -22.14 -10.91
N CYS A 7 0.85 -21.30 -10.29
CA CYS A 7 0.70 -21.27 -8.83
C CYS A 7 0.11 -22.58 -8.29
N LEU A 8 -0.85 -23.20 -8.97
CA LEU A 8 -1.36 -24.50 -8.54
C LEU A 8 -0.27 -25.58 -8.68
N GLY A 9 0.45 -25.61 -9.80
CA GLY A 9 1.55 -26.55 -10.04
C GLY A 9 2.66 -26.46 -9.00
N THR A 10 3.10 -25.24 -8.65
CA THR A 10 4.11 -25.04 -7.59
C THR A 10 3.60 -25.49 -6.22
N ALA A 11 2.33 -25.20 -5.89
CA ALA A 11 1.75 -25.60 -4.61
C ALA A 11 1.62 -27.13 -4.50
N VAL A 12 1.15 -27.77 -5.57
CA VAL A 12 1.04 -29.24 -5.65
C VAL A 12 2.42 -29.87 -5.52
N ARG A 13 3.44 -29.36 -6.24
CA ARG A 13 4.82 -29.87 -6.14
C ARG A 13 5.35 -29.75 -4.71
N HIS A 14 5.12 -28.62 -4.05
CA HIS A 14 5.57 -28.43 -2.68
C HIS A 14 4.87 -29.37 -1.70
N ALA A 15 3.54 -29.46 -1.76
CA ALA A 15 2.76 -30.36 -0.91
C ALA A 15 3.12 -31.84 -1.13
N ALA A 16 3.40 -32.24 -2.37
CA ALA A 16 3.89 -33.58 -2.69
C ALA A 16 5.30 -33.84 -2.13
N LEU A 17 6.20 -32.86 -2.22
CA LEU A 17 7.55 -32.95 -1.64
C LEU A 17 7.50 -33.09 -0.11
N GLU A 18 6.56 -32.45 0.58
CA GLU A 18 6.40 -32.62 2.02
C GLU A 18 5.97 -34.04 2.39
N GLN A 19 5.08 -34.67 1.60
CA GLN A 19 4.73 -36.07 1.79
C GLN A 19 5.93 -36.99 1.54
N ALA A 20 6.67 -36.76 0.45
CA ALA A 20 7.86 -37.55 0.13
C ALA A 20 8.97 -37.44 1.18
N ARG A 21 9.06 -36.30 1.89
CA ARG A 21 10.03 -36.09 2.99
C ARG A 21 9.62 -36.79 4.28
N ASN A 22 8.37 -37.23 4.42
CA ASN A 22 7.89 -37.94 5.61
C ASN A 22 8.30 -39.42 5.58
N ARG A 23 9.60 -39.68 5.75
CA ARG A 23 10.18 -41.03 5.69
C ARG A 23 9.52 -41.99 6.67
N LEU A 24 9.20 -41.53 7.88
CA LEU A 24 8.53 -42.37 8.88
C LEU A 24 7.16 -42.83 8.40
N ALA A 25 6.34 -41.94 7.85
CA ALA A 25 5.02 -42.32 7.35
C ALA A 25 5.10 -43.28 6.16
N LEU A 26 6.07 -43.09 5.25
CA LEU A 26 6.30 -44.01 4.13
C LEU A 26 6.73 -45.40 4.63
N VAL A 27 7.60 -45.48 5.63
CA VAL A 27 7.96 -46.75 6.28
C VAL A 27 6.73 -47.40 6.93
N LEU A 28 5.88 -46.61 7.62
CA LEU A 28 4.64 -47.12 8.18
C LEU A 28 3.68 -47.66 7.11
N VAL A 29 3.49 -46.98 5.97
CA VAL A 29 2.69 -47.53 4.86
C VAL A 29 3.23 -48.90 4.44
N LEU A 30 4.53 -48.97 4.16
CA LEU A 30 5.14 -50.16 3.58
C LEU A 30 5.18 -51.34 4.56
N PHE A 31 5.38 -51.09 5.86
CA PHE A 31 5.58 -52.12 6.86
C PHE A 31 4.34 -52.41 7.71
N PHE A 32 3.63 -51.37 8.18
CA PHE A 32 2.55 -51.54 9.16
C PHE A 32 1.33 -52.24 8.56
N ILE A 33 0.94 -51.89 7.34
CA ILE A 33 -0.19 -52.53 6.65
C ILE A 33 0.05 -54.05 6.50
N PRO A 34 1.15 -54.52 5.88
CA PRO A 34 1.42 -55.95 5.81
C PRO A 34 1.61 -56.59 7.17
N LEU A 35 2.32 -55.95 8.11
CA LEU A 35 2.52 -56.51 9.45
C LEU A 35 1.17 -56.77 10.13
N TRP A 36 0.28 -55.78 10.14
CA TRP A 36 -1.02 -55.88 10.80
C TRP A 36 -1.92 -56.91 10.13
N LEU A 37 -1.97 -56.93 8.79
CA LEU A 37 -2.79 -57.89 8.04
C LEU A 37 -2.28 -59.33 8.21
N ASN A 38 -0.96 -59.54 8.18
CA ASN A 38 -0.37 -60.86 8.44
C ASN A 38 -0.64 -61.29 9.89
N LEU A 39 -0.45 -60.39 10.87
CA LEU A 39 -0.72 -60.72 12.27
C LEU A 39 -2.18 -61.12 12.46
N ALA A 40 -3.13 -60.37 11.88
CA ALA A 40 -4.54 -60.72 11.91
C ALA A 40 -4.81 -62.08 11.25
N TYR A 41 -4.14 -62.39 10.13
CA TYR A 41 -4.28 -63.68 9.46
C TYR A 41 -3.74 -64.86 10.29
N TRP A 42 -2.56 -64.73 10.90
CA TRP A 42 -1.89 -65.83 11.59
C TRP A 42 -2.36 -66.04 13.03
N VAL A 43 -2.81 -64.99 13.71
CA VAL A 43 -3.14 -65.06 15.15
C VAL A 43 -4.62 -65.35 15.40
N LEU A 44 -5.52 -64.88 14.54
CA LEU A 44 -6.96 -64.97 14.79
C LEU A 44 -7.58 -66.22 14.18
N PRO A 45 -8.44 -66.93 14.93
CA PRO A 45 -9.14 -68.10 14.42
C PRO A 45 -10.08 -67.72 13.26
N GLY A 46 -10.26 -68.66 12.34
CA GLY A 46 -11.16 -68.52 11.18
C GLY A 46 -12.64 -68.75 11.52
N ASP A 47 -13.01 -68.83 12.79
CA ASP A 47 -14.38 -69.17 13.20
C ASP A 47 -15.38 -68.14 12.64
N PRO A 48 -16.52 -68.59 12.07
CA PRO A 48 -17.49 -67.70 11.46
C PRO A 48 -18.21 -66.87 12.51
N VAL A 49 -18.22 -65.55 12.32
CA VAL A 49 -18.93 -64.60 13.17
C VAL A 49 -20.19 -64.13 12.45
N ARG A 50 -21.33 -64.26 13.13
CA ARG A 50 -22.63 -63.78 12.65
C ARG A 50 -22.92 -62.39 13.18
N PHE A 51 -23.23 -61.46 12.29
CA PHE A 51 -23.61 -60.10 12.65
C PHE A 51 -24.55 -59.49 11.61
N PHE A 52 -25.29 -58.44 11.99
CA PHE A 52 -26.21 -57.77 11.09
C PHE A 52 -25.50 -56.73 10.22
N LEU A 53 -25.46 -56.96 8.91
CA LEU A 53 -24.87 -56.01 7.96
C LEU A 53 -25.94 -55.08 7.39
N ARG A 54 -25.93 -53.83 7.84
CA ARG A 54 -26.94 -52.82 7.47
C ARG A 54 -26.91 -52.45 5.99
N ALA A 55 -25.75 -52.54 5.34
CA ALA A 55 -25.65 -52.43 3.88
C ALA A 55 -26.47 -53.49 3.13
N ALA A 56 -26.60 -54.68 3.70
CA ALA A 56 -27.36 -55.81 3.16
C ALA A 56 -28.84 -55.81 3.58
N GLY A 57 -29.13 -55.21 4.74
CA GLY A 57 -30.42 -55.35 5.42
C GLY A 57 -30.68 -56.76 5.97
N ARG A 58 -29.64 -57.58 6.16
CA ARG A 58 -29.75 -58.97 6.65
C ARG A 58 -28.55 -59.39 7.51
N PRO A 59 -28.69 -60.40 8.39
CA PRO A 59 -27.54 -61.03 9.03
C PRO A 59 -26.64 -61.71 8.00
N VAL A 60 -25.33 -61.59 8.20
CA VAL A 60 -24.28 -62.22 7.40
C VAL A 60 -23.35 -63.00 8.32
N SER A 61 -22.71 -64.03 7.78
CA SER A 61 -21.73 -64.85 8.48
C SER A 61 -20.42 -64.78 7.70
N LEU A 62 -19.36 -64.30 8.33
CA LEU A 62 -18.02 -64.20 7.73
C LEU A 62 -16.98 -64.64 8.74
N ASP A 63 -15.87 -65.17 8.26
CA ASP A 63 -14.76 -65.61 9.12
C ASP A 63 -14.24 -64.43 9.96
N ALA A 64 -14.08 -64.65 11.27
CA ALA A 64 -13.59 -63.62 12.20
C ALA A 64 -12.28 -62.99 11.73
N ASN A 65 -11.40 -63.83 11.17
CA ASN A 65 -10.13 -63.44 10.58
C ASN A 65 -10.32 -62.42 9.44
N THR A 66 -11.18 -62.73 8.46
CA THR A 66 -11.51 -61.85 7.33
C THR A 66 -12.04 -60.49 7.79
N VAL A 67 -13.00 -60.49 8.73
CA VAL A 67 -13.57 -59.26 9.27
C VAL A 67 -12.50 -58.42 9.99
N THR A 68 -11.60 -59.07 10.72
CA THR A 68 -10.52 -58.38 11.43
C THR A 68 -9.45 -57.85 10.49
N GLN A 69 -9.13 -58.56 9.40
CA GLN A 69 -8.24 -58.02 8.36
C GLN A 69 -8.84 -56.77 7.70
N LEU A 70 -10.13 -56.77 7.36
CA LEU A 70 -10.79 -55.61 6.77
C LEU A 70 -10.81 -54.42 7.74
N SER A 71 -11.18 -54.65 9.00
CA SER A 71 -11.14 -53.64 10.06
C SER A 71 -9.70 -53.13 10.26
N GLY A 72 -8.72 -54.03 10.25
CA GLY A 72 -7.31 -53.73 10.40
C GLY A 72 -6.70 -52.94 9.25
N ALA A 73 -7.11 -53.22 8.00
CA ALA A 73 -6.76 -52.43 6.83
C ALA A 73 -7.29 -51.00 6.99
N LEU A 74 -8.57 -50.84 7.33
CA LEU A 74 -9.17 -49.54 7.58
C LEU A 74 -8.51 -48.80 8.75
N HIS A 75 -8.10 -49.52 9.80
CA HIS A 75 -7.39 -48.95 10.94
C HIS A 75 -6.02 -48.42 10.54
N SER A 76 -5.27 -49.21 9.78
CA SER A 76 -3.99 -48.81 9.23
C SER A 76 -4.13 -47.59 8.32
N LEU A 77 -5.12 -47.57 7.43
CA LEU A 77 -5.39 -46.44 6.54
C LEU A 77 -5.79 -45.18 7.32
N ALA A 78 -6.66 -45.32 8.32
CA ALA A 78 -7.11 -44.22 9.15
C ALA A 78 -5.95 -43.56 9.90
N LEU A 79 -5.11 -44.37 10.54
CA LEU A 79 -3.94 -43.90 11.27
C LEU A 79 -2.91 -43.26 10.34
N ILE A 80 -2.50 -43.97 9.29
CA ILE A 80 -1.39 -43.55 8.44
C ILE A 80 -1.76 -42.31 7.64
N VAL A 81 -2.92 -42.31 6.97
CA VAL A 81 -3.34 -41.16 6.15
C VAL A 81 -3.73 -39.97 7.03
N GLY A 82 -4.40 -40.21 8.16
CA GLY A 82 -4.69 -39.16 9.14
C GLY A 82 -3.43 -38.50 9.69
N PHE A 83 -2.42 -39.30 10.06
CA PHE A 83 -1.13 -38.82 10.53
C PHE A 83 -0.33 -38.09 9.44
N MET A 84 -0.25 -38.64 8.23
CA MET A 84 0.42 -38.01 7.09
C MET A 84 -0.16 -36.63 6.80
N MET A 85 -1.49 -36.52 6.76
CA MET A 85 -2.16 -35.27 6.48
C MET A 85 -2.08 -34.28 7.64
N PHE A 86 -2.09 -34.76 8.89
CA PHE A 86 -1.85 -33.94 10.07
C PHE A 86 -0.44 -33.33 10.06
N LEU A 87 0.59 -34.15 9.90
CA LEU A 87 1.99 -33.68 9.91
C LEU A 87 2.30 -32.76 8.74
N ALA A 88 1.92 -33.16 7.52
CA ALA A 88 2.14 -32.32 6.34
C ALA A 88 1.41 -30.98 6.50
N THR A 89 0.17 -31.00 6.99
CA THR A 89 -0.60 -29.76 7.22
C THR A 89 -0.01 -28.88 8.32
N GLY A 90 0.42 -29.48 9.42
CA GLY A 90 0.96 -28.79 10.59
C GLY A 90 2.31 -28.13 10.30
N ARG A 91 3.24 -28.86 9.64
CA ARG A 91 4.58 -28.37 9.31
C ARG A 91 4.56 -27.29 8.24
N SER A 92 3.74 -27.44 7.20
CA SER A 92 3.56 -26.37 6.21
C SER A 92 2.77 -25.19 6.76
N ALA A 93 2.00 -25.30 7.85
CA ALA A 93 1.12 -24.22 8.30
C ALA A 93 1.85 -22.87 8.46
N GLY A 94 3.08 -22.87 9.00
CA GLY A 94 3.89 -21.66 9.12
C GLY A 94 4.41 -21.14 7.78
N PHE A 95 4.80 -22.04 6.87
CA PHE A 95 5.27 -21.69 5.52
C PHE A 95 4.12 -21.22 4.62
N ASP A 96 3.01 -21.93 4.60
CA ASP A 96 1.75 -21.57 3.94
C ASP A 96 1.24 -20.24 4.47
N HIS A 97 1.35 -20.00 5.78
CA HIS A 97 1.03 -18.69 6.35
C HIS A 97 1.93 -17.60 5.75
N ARG A 98 3.25 -17.81 5.66
CA ARG A 98 4.18 -16.87 5.01
C ARG A 98 3.88 -16.68 3.52
N LEU A 99 3.54 -17.74 2.78
CA LEU A 99 3.15 -17.66 1.37
C LEU A 99 1.85 -16.88 1.18
N VAL A 100 0.85 -17.15 2.02
CA VAL A 100 -0.42 -16.42 2.02
C VAL A 100 -0.20 -14.95 2.41
N LEU A 101 0.73 -14.66 3.32
CA LEU A 101 1.15 -13.29 3.65
C LEU A 101 1.91 -12.62 2.50
N ALA A 102 2.69 -13.38 1.73
CA ALA A 102 3.42 -12.92 0.54
C ALA A 102 2.53 -12.76 -0.71
N GLY A 103 1.24 -13.10 -0.63
CA GLY A 103 0.26 -12.91 -1.71
C GLY A 103 0.00 -14.14 -2.59
N TYR A 104 0.43 -15.33 -2.16
CA TYR A 104 0.12 -16.59 -2.84
C TYR A 104 -1.39 -16.93 -2.75
N PRO A 105 -2.04 -17.44 -3.81
CA PRO A 105 -3.47 -17.75 -3.78
C PRO A 105 -3.79 -18.85 -2.76
N ARG A 106 -4.64 -18.52 -1.77
CA ARG A 106 -5.15 -19.48 -0.78
C ARG A 106 -5.81 -20.69 -1.44
N LEU A 107 -6.59 -20.45 -2.50
CA LEU A 107 -7.27 -21.53 -3.23
C LEU A 107 -6.27 -22.50 -3.87
N CYS A 108 -5.10 -22.04 -4.35
CA CYS A 108 -4.08 -22.95 -4.89
C CYS A 108 -3.50 -23.86 -3.79
N LEU A 109 -3.27 -23.34 -2.59
CA LEU A 109 -2.77 -24.13 -1.45
C LEU A 109 -3.82 -25.14 -0.98
N LEU A 110 -5.09 -24.71 -0.89
CA LEU A 110 -6.21 -25.58 -0.51
C LEU A 110 -6.42 -26.70 -1.53
N LEU A 111 -6.45 -26.36 -2.83
CA LEU A 111 -6.57 -27.34 -3.91
C LEU A 111 -5.36 -28.28 -3.95
N ALA A 112 -4.15 -27.79 -3.68
CA ALA A 112 -2.97 -28.64 -3.56
C ALA A 112 -3.08 -29.63 -2.39
N ARG A 113 -3.54 -29.19 -1.21
CA ARG A 113 -3.76 -30.07 -0.04
C ARG A 113 -4.82 -31.13 -0.33
N SER A 114 -5.96 -30.74 -0.91
CA SER A 114 -7.02 -31.68 -1.30
C SER A 114 -6.57 -32.66 -2.38
N GLY A 115 -5.78 -32.19 -3.36
CA GLY A 115 -5.21 -33.05 -4.40
C GLY A 115 -4.21 -34.05 -3.84
N VAL A 116 -3.32 -33.62 -2.95
CA VAL A 116 -2.36 -34.51 -2.29
C VAL A 116 -3.05 -35.51 -1.37
N LEU A 117 -4.10 -35.11 -0.64
CA LEU A 117 -4.96 -36.03 0.11
C LEU A 117 -5.54 -37.11 -0.80
N LEU A 118 -6.13 -36.72 -1.93
CA LEU A 118 -6.73 -37.66 -2.89
C LEU A 118 -5.70 -38.67 -3.42
N VAL A 119 -4.52 -38.21 -3.82
CA VAL A 119 -3.45 -39.09 -4.32
C VAL A 119 -2.94 -40.02 -3.23
N THR A 120 -2.71 -39.49 -2.02
CA THR A 120 -2.19 -40.26 -0.89
C THR A 120 -3.18 -41.35 -0.49
N ALA A 121 -4.47 -40.99 -0.36
CA ALA A 121 -5.53 -41.93 -0.06
C ALA A 121 -5.67 -43.02 -1.15
N ALA A 122 -5.57 -42.65 -2.43
CA ALA A 122 -5.66 -43.61 -3.53
C ALA A 122 -4.52 -44.63 -3.50
N LEU A 123 -3.29 -44.15 -3.30
CA LEU A 123 -2.10 -45.01 -3.27
C LEU A 123 -2.10 -45.94 -2.06
N THR A 124 -2.40 -45.43 -0.86
CA THR A 124 -2.42 -46.26 0.36
C THR A 124 -3.60 -47.22 0.36
N ALA A 125 -4.79 -46.80 -0.07
CA ALA A 125 -5.94 -47.68 -0.21
C ALA A 125 -5.68 -48.78 -1.24
N GLY A 126 -5.13 -48.43 -2.42
CA GLY A 126 -4.77 -49.41 -3.44
C GLY A 126 -3.73 -50.42 -2.94
N TYR A 127 -2.72 -49.97 -2.19
CA TYR A 127 -1.74 -50.86 -1.57
C TYR A 127 -2.37 -51.79 -0.52
N ALA A 128 -3.23 -51.26 0.34
CA ALA A 128 -3.96 -52.08 1.31
C ALA A 128 -4.89 -53.10 0.62
N THR A 129 -5.60 -52.70 -0.43
CA THR A 129 -6.42 -53.58 -1.25
C THR A 129 -5.58 -54.70 -1.88
N ALA A 130 -4.44 -54.37 -2.48
CA ALA A 130 -3.54 -55.35 -3.07
C ALA A 130 -3.02 -56.35 -2.04
N TRP A 131 -2.70 -55.89 -0.82
CA TRP A 131 -2.27 -56.78 0.25
C TRP A 131 -3.38 -57.67 0.77
N VAL A 132 -4.60 -57.16 0.93
CA VAL A 132 -5.75 -58.01 1.28
C VAL A 132 -5.97 -59.09 0.20
N CYS A 133 -5.80 -58.74 -1.08
CA CYS A 133 -5.92 -59.69 -2.20
C CYS A 133 -4.89 -60.82 -2.17
N ALA A 134 -3.78 -60.68 -1.43
CA ALA A 134 -2.80 -61.76 -1.26
C ALA A 134 -3.32 -62.89 -0.35
N PHE A 135 -4.33 -62.61 0.48
CA PHE A 135 -4.94 -63.60 1.37
C PHE A 135 -6.20 -64.20 0.76
N TYR A 136 -7.05 -63.38 0.12
CA TYR A 136 -8.25 -63.84 -0.58
C TYR A 136 -8.71 -62.83 -1.63
N LEU A 137 -9.39 -63.32 -2.67
CA LEU A 137 -9.99 -62.47 -3.70
C LEU A 137 -11.41 -62.05 -3.27
N PRO A 138 -11.70 -60.75 -3.10
CA PRO A 138 -13.05 -60.29 -2.80
C PRO A 138 -13.97 -60.50 -4.03
N GLU A 139 -15.26 -60.73 -3.80
CA GLU A 139 -16.27 -60.81 -4.87
C GLU A 139 -16.31 -59.52 -5.70
N ARG A 140 -16.09 -58.38 -5.04
CA ARG A 140 -16.15 -57.04 -5.63
C ARG A 140 -14.93 -56.20 -5.26
N LEU A 141 -13.85 -56.40 -6.00
CA LEU A 141 -12.59 -55.67 -5.83
C LEU A 141 -12.78 -54.14 -5.91
N ASP A 142 -13.64 -53.70 -6.83
CA ASP A 142 -14.02 -52.29 -7.05
C ASP A 142 -14.64 -51.68 -5.79
N VAL A 143 -15.54 -52.41 -5.13
CA VAL A 143 -16.22 -51.96 -3.90
C VAL A 143 -15.23 -51.91 -2.73
N MET A 144 -14.35 -52.90 -2.59
CA MET A 144 -13.34 -52.91 -1.53
C MET A 144 -12.36 -51.75 -1.67
N ALA A 145 -11.82 -51.52 -2.88
CA ALA A 145 -10.94 -50.40 -3.16
C ALA A 145 -11.63 -49.05 -2.88
N GLY A 146 -12.89 -48.91 -3.31
CA GLY A 146 -13.70 -47.72 -3.03
C GLY A 146 -13.93 -47.50 -1.52
N ALA A 147 -14.21 -48.56 -0.77
CA ALA A 147 -14.43 -48.50 0.66
C ALA A 147 -13.16 -48.07 1.42
N PHE A 148 -12.00 -48.66 1.11
CA PHE A 148 -10.70 -48.28 1.67
C PHE A 148 -10.33 -46.83 1.32
N MET A 149 -10.57 -46.41 0.08
CA MET A 149 -10.36 -45.04 -0.36
C MET A 149 -11.23 -44.05 0.43
N VAL A 150 -12.51 -44.36 0.63
CA VAL A 150 -13.41 -43.54 1.45
C VAL A 150 -12.92 -43.45 2.90
N GLY A 151 -12.50 -44.56 3.51
CA GLY A 151 -11.93 -44.57 4.86
C GLY A 151 -10.68 -43.69 4.98
N ALA A 152 -9.75 -43.83 4.04
CA ALA A 152 -8.53 -43.03 3.96
C ALA A 152 -8.82 -41.53 3.79
N LEU A 153 -9.77 -41.17 2.92
CA LEU A 153 -10.19 -39.79 2.68
C LEU A 153 -10.85 -39.16 3.91
N THR A 154 -11.66 -39.92 4.65
CA THR A 154 -12.31 -39.45 5.87
C THR A 154 -11.30 -39.08 6.93
N TYR A 155 -10.36 -39.99 7.25
CA TYR A 155 -9.35 -39.74 8.27
C TYR A 155 -8.25 -38.78 7.84
N GLY A 156 -7.93 -38.72 6.54
CA GLY A 156 -7.10 -37.65 6.01
C GLY A 156 -7.74 -36.27 6.23
N GLY A 157 -9.06 -36.16 6.09
CA GLY A 157 -9.84 -34.97 6.46
C GLY A 157 -9.76 -34.66 7.96
N VAL A 158 -9.89 -35.66 8.84
CA VAL A 158 -9.67 -35.51 10.29
C VAL A 158 -8.27 -34.96 10.58
N GLY A 159 -7.23 -35.49 9.92
CA GLY A 159 -5.85 -35.02 10.05
C GLY A 159 -5.69 -33.54 9.69
N ILE A 160 -6.26 -33.10 8.56
CA ILE A 160 -6.26 -31.68 8.16
C ILE A 160 -6.95 -30.81 9.21
N LEU A 161 -8.13 -31.22 9.68
CA LEU A 161 -8.91 -30.49 10.67
C LEU A 161 -8.14 -30.33 11.98
N LEU A 162 -7.60 -31.42 12.51
CA LEU A 162 -6.85 -31.41 13.77
C LEU A 162 -5.59 -30.54 13.66
N ALA A 163 -4.88 -30.59 12.53
CA ALA A 163 -3.71 -29.73 12.33
C ALA A 163 -4.08 -28.24 12.24
N ALA A 164 -5.29 -27.91 11.79
CA ALA A 164 -5.80 -26.54 11.83
C ALA A 164 -6.21 -26.09 13.25
N MET A 165 -6.67 -27.01 14.11
CA MET A 165 -7.17 -26.68 15.45
C MET A 165 -6.08 -26.71 16.51
N LEU A 166 -5.22 -27.74 16.50
CA LEU A 166 -4.22 -28.00 17.52
C LEU A 166 -2.91 -27.24 17.22
N ARG A 167 -2.08 -27.08 18.26
CA ARG A 167 -0.74 -26.46 18.15
C ARG A 167 0.40 -27.44 18.44
N SER A 168 0.12 -28.51 19.18
CA SER A 168 1.08 -29.55 19.53
C SER A 168 0.96 -30.70 18.53
N GLU A 169 2.09 -31.12 17.94
CA GLU A 169 2.17 -32.29 17.06
C GLU A 169 1.78 -33.57 17.84
N LEU A 170 2.27 -33.69 19.07
CA LEU A 170 2.00 -34.83 19.95
C LEU A 170 0.51 -34.96 20.27
N ALA A 171 -0.14 -33.85 20.64
CA ALA A 171 -1.56 -33.85 20.97
C ALA A 171 -2.42 -34.26 19.77
N GLY A 172 -2.08 -33.77 18.57
CA GLY A 172 -2.82 -34.14 17.37
C GLY A 172 -2.65 -35.60 16.98
N MET A 173 -1.43 -36.15 17.13
CA MET A 173 -1.18 -37.57 16.91
C MET A 173 -2.02 -38.44 17.86
N PHE A 174 -2.04 -38.14 19.17
CA PHE A 174 -2.87 -38.88 20.13
C PHE A 174 -4.35 -38.79 19.79
N VAL A 175 -4.86 -37.63 19.40
CA VAL A 175 -6.28 -37.48 19.05
C VAL A 175 -6.64 -38.26 17.79
N VAL A 176 -5.81 -38.23 16.74
CA VAL A 176 -6.03 -39.07 15.53
C VAL A 176 -6.09 -40.54 15.92
N ILE A 177 -5.13 -41.00 16.73
CA ILE A 177 -5.05 -42.39 17.19
C ILE A 177 -6.30 -42.77 17.97
N MET A 178 -6.65 -42.01 19.02
CA MET A 178 -7.81 -42.32 19.87
C MET A 178 -9.13 -42.30 19.10
N VAL A 179 -9.34 -41.30 18.24
CA VAL A 179 -10.57 -41.22 17.44
C VAL A 179 -10.66 -42.39 16.46
N SER A 180 -9.55 -42.79 15.83
CA SER A 180 -9.52 -43.95 14.92
C SER A 180 -9.74 -45.28 15.63
N LEU A 181 -9.18 -45.45 16.83
CA LEU A 181 -9.35 -46.64 17.66
C LEU A 181 -10.79 -46.78 18.12
N ILE A 182 -11.36 -45.73 18.70
CA ILE A 182 -12.75 -45.74 19.18
C ILE A 182 -13.70 -46.06 18.03
N ASP A 183 -13.54 -45.37 16.90
CA ASP A 183 -14.43 -45.53 15.75
C ASP A 183 -14.40 -46.96 15.20
N LEU A 184 -13.22 -47.46 14.81
CA LEU A 184 -13.12 -48.75 14.13
C LEU A 184 -13.29 -49.96 15.06
N THR A 185 -12.91 -49.84 16.34
CA THR A 185 -13.10 -50.92 17.31
C THR A 185 -14.58 -51.13 17.62
N LEU A 186 -15.33 -50.04 17.79
CA LEU A 186 -16.79 -50.11 18.02
C LEU A 186 -17.54 -50.71 16.83
N GLN A 187 -16.97 -50.68 15.63
CA GLN A 187 -17.59 -51.24 14.43
C GLN A 187 -17.14 -52.66 14.10
N ASN A 188 -16.11 -53.19 14.76
CA ASN A 188 -15.65 -54.55 14.53
C ASN A 188 -16.56 -55.54 15.29
N PRO A 189 -17.33 -56.41 14.61
CA PRO A 189 -18.21 -57.40 15.24
C PRO A 189 -17.49 -58.39 16.16
N VAL A 190 -16.20 -58.62 15.93
CA VAL A 190 -15.36 -59.51 16.78
C VAL A 190 -15.06 -58.84 18.12
N ALA A 191 -14.82 -57.52 18.12
CA ALA A 191 -14.50 -56.75 19.32
C ALA A 191 -15.74 -56.17 20.02
N ASN A 192 -16.82 -55.92 19.27
CA ASN A 192 -18.08 -55.41 19.75
C ASN A 192 -19.24 -56.25 19.20
N PRO A 193 -19.83 -57.15 19.99
CA PRO A 193 -21.00 -57.93 19.59
C PRO A 193 -22.20 -57.08 19.16
N SER A 194 -22.28 -55.83 19.65
CA SER A 194 -23.31 -54.85 19.32
C SER A 194 -22.90 -53.90 18.17
N ALA A 195 -22.03 -54.36 17.27
CA ALA A 195 -21.57 -53.61 16.09
C ALA A 195 -22.70 -53.28 15.09
N ASP A 196 -23.91 -53.78 15.31
CA ASP A 196 -25.10 -53.45 14.54
C ASP A 196 -25.87 -52.24 15.09
N SER A 197 -25.46 -51.64 16.21
CA SER A 197 -26.18 -50.52 16.84
C SER A 197 -26.51 -49.38 15.86
N PRO A 198 -27.74 -48.81 15.90
CA PRO A 198 -28.14 -47.70 15.04
C PRO A 198 -27.29 -46.43 15.23
N LEU A 199 -26.61 -46.30 16.36
CA LEU A 199 -25.77 -45.14 16.66
C LEU A 199 -24.46 -45.16 15.86
N LEU A 200 -23.93 -46.35 15.55
CA LEU A 200 -22.65 -46.51 14.85
C LEU A 200 -22.69 -45.95 13.43
N ARG A 201 -23.87 -45.78 12.82
CA ARG A 201 -24.04 -45.17 11.49
C ARG A 201 -23.51 -43.73 11.40
N TRP A 202 -23.37 -43.05 12.53
CA TRP A 202 -22.87 -41.69 12.60
C TRP A 202 -21.36 -41.63 12.81
N LEU A 203 -20.67 -42.75 12.92
CA LEU A 203 -19.23 -42.76 13.03
C LEU A 203 -18.56 -42.51 11.66
N PRO A 204 -17.43 -41.78 11.63
CA PRO A 204 -16.74 -41.43 10.39
C PRO A 204 -16.38 -42.63 9.49
N ALA A 205 -15.91 -43.74 10.07
CA ALA A 205 -15.49 -44.91 9.31
C ALA A 205 -16.66 -45.80 8.83
N TYR A 206 -17.89 -45.53 9.28
CA TYR A 206 -19.02 -46.44 9.09
C TYR A 206 -19.30 -46.81 7.64
N GLY A 207 -19.28 -45.81 6.75
CA GLY A 207 -19.46 -46.04 5.32
C GLY A 207 -18.41 -46.96 4.72
N ALA A 208 -17.15 -46.79 5.14
CA ALA A 208 -16.01 -47.57 4.69
C ALA A 208 -16.05 -49.02 5.23
N MET A 209 -16.38 -49.20 6.51
CA MET A 209 -16.49 -50.54 7.10
C MET A 209 -17.61 -51.35 6.46
N GLN A 210 -18.80 -50.78 6.31
CA GLN A 210 -19.91 -51.45 5.63
C GLN A 210 -19.55 -51.79 4.17
N GLY A 211 -18.89 -50.87 3.47
CA GLY A 211 -18.40 -51.09 2.10
C GLY A 211 -17.40 -52.24 1.99
N ALA A 212 -16.41 -52.28 2.88
CA ALA A 212 -15.36 -53.30 2.88
C ALA A 212 -15.94 -54.70 3.14
N VAL A 213 -16.84 -54.83 4.12
CA VAL A 213 -17.50 -56.11 4.43
C VAL A 213 -18.44 -56.54 3.30
N SER A 214 -19.22 -55.62 2.73
CA SER A 214 -20.08 -55.91 1.57
C SER A 214 -19.31 -56.41 0.36
N ALA A 215 -18.06 -55.99 0.17
CA ALA A 215 -17.23 -56.39 -0.96
C ALA A 215 -16.84 -57.87 -0.94
N VAL A 216 -16.89 -58.50 0.24
CA VAL A 216 -16.49 -59.91 0.44
C VAL A 216 -17.70 -60.85 0.49
N GLY A 217 -18.88 -60.37 0.88
CA GLY A 217 -20.00 -61.28 1.22
C GLY A 217 -21.36 -61.00 0.58
N LEU A 218 -21.50 -60.07 -0.38
CA LEU A 218 -22.84 -59.66 -0.86
C LEU A 218 -23.01 -59.41 -2.35
N GLY A 219 -21.96 -59.40 -3.17
CA GLY A 219 -22.05 -59.05 -4.60
C GLY A 219 -22.66 -57.68 -4.96
N ALA A 220 -23.17 -56.92 -3.98
CA ALA A 220 -23.95 -55.70 -4.13
C ALA A 220 -23.17 -54.47 -3.64
N VAL A 221 -23.38 -53.34 -4.31
CA VAL A 221 -22.68 -52.09 -4.01
C VAL A 221 -23.47 -51.26 -2.99
N PRO A 222 -22.93 -50.99 -1.78
CA PRO A 222 -23.64 -50.25 -0.74
C PRO A 222 -23.53 -48.73 -0.95
N TRP A 223 -24.15 -48.22 -2.02
CA TRP A 223 -24.03 -46.82 -2.44
C TRP A 223 -24.38 -45.82 -1.33
N ARG A 224 -25.42 -46.10 -0.52
CA ARG A 224 -25.85 -45.19 0.56
C ARG A 224 -24.76 -45.02 1.61
N GLN A 225 -24.11 -46.11 2.00
CA GLN A 225 -23.05 -46.13 3.00
C GLN A 225 -21.76 -45.49 2.46
N LEU A 226 -21.39 -45.79 1.22
CA LEU A 226 -20.23 -45.17 0.57
C LEU A 226 -20.43 -43.65 0.38
N LEU A 227 -21.62 -43.21 -0.04
CA LEU A 227 -21.97 -41.78 -0.13
C LEU A 227 -21.94 -41.09 1.23
N LEU A 228 -22.39 -41.76 2.29
CA LEU A 228 -22.29 -41.23 3.66
C LEU A 228 -20.82 -41.03 4.07
N GLY A 229 -19.95 -41.98 3.74
CA GLY A 229 -18.51 -41.83 3.98
C GLY A 229 -17.89 -40.68 3.18
N LEU A 230 -18.29 -40.49 1.91
CA LEU A 230 -17.87 -39.33 1.11
C LEU A 230 -18.37 -38.00 1.70
N CYS A 231 -19.60 -37.96 2.23
CA CYS A 231 -20.12 -36.80 2.96
C CYS A 231 -19.29 -36.48 4.20
N TRP A 232 -18.90 -37.50 4.97
CA TRP A 232 -17.97 -37.33 6.11
C TRP A 232 -16.63 -36.75 5.68
N SER A 233 -16.00 -37.31 4.65
CA SER A 233 -14.73 -36.80 4.13
C SER A 233 -14.84 -35.34 3.65
N ALA A 234 -15.88 -35.02 2.88
CA ALA A 234 -16.11 -33.66 2.39
C ALA A 234 -16.36 -32.69 3.54
N GLY A 235 -17.18 -33.06 4.52
CA GLY A 235 -17.50 -32.25 5.70
C GLY A 235 -16.28 -31.97 6.57
N LEU A 236 -15.49 -32.99 6.89
CA LEU A 236 -14.27 -32.87 7.70
C LEU A 236 -13.20 -32.03 7.00
N THR A 237 -13.01 -32.26 5.69
CA THR A 237 -12.08 -31.45 4.89
C THR A 237 -12.54 -30.00 4.84
N ALA A 238 -13.83 -29.73 4.60
CA ALA A 238 -14.39 -28.38 4.59
C ALA A 238 -14.24 -27.70 5.96
N ALA A 239 -14.51 -28.40 7.05
CA ALA A 239 -14.29 -27.89 8.41
C ALA A 239 -12.82 -27.52 8.65
N GLY A 240 -11.89 -28.37 8.19
CA GLY A 240 -10.45 -28.09 8.27
C GLY A 240 -10.04 -26.86 7.46
N VAL A 241 -10.61 -26.69 6.26
CA VAL A 241 -10.42 -25.48 5.44
C VAL A 241 -10.97 -24.24 6.13
N VAL A 242 -12.16 -24.32 6.74
CA VAL A 242 -12.75 -23.21 7.50
C VAL A 242 -11.87 -22.85 8.70
N ALA A 243 -11.41 -23.84 9.47
CA ALA A 243 -10.49 -23.63 10.59
C ALA A 243 -9.17 -22.99 10.13
N PHE A 244 -8.58 -23.46 9.03
CA PHE A 244 -7.37 -22.90 8.43
C PHE A 244 -7.58 -21.45 7.96
N THR A 245 -8.69 -21.17 7.27
CA THR A 245 -9.02 -19.82 6.79
C THR A 245 -9.30 -18.88 7.95
N ALA A 246 -9.96 -19.34 9.02
CA ALA A 246 -10.18 -18.58 10.24
C ALA A 246 -8.86 -18.25 10.95
N ARG A 247 -7.98 -19.24 11.11
CA ARG A 247 -6.64 -19.09 11.74
C ARG A 247 -5.72 -18.16 10.94
N THR A 248 -5.84 -18.17 9.61
CA THR A 248 -5.11 -17.28 8.69
C THR A 248 -5.85 -15.98 8.36
N SER A 249 -7.00 -15.71 9.00
CA SER A 249 -7.75 -14.46 8.87
C SER A 249 -7.35 -13.45 9.94
N ARG A 250 -7.41 -12.15 9.59
CA ARG A 250 -6.82 -11.00 10.30
C ARG A 250 -7.23 -10.77 11.77
N ARG A 251 -8.13 -11.56 12.37
CA ARG A 251 -8.60 -11.32 13.76
C ARG A 251 -7.67 -11.92 14.83
N ALA A 252 -6.98 -13.03 14.56
CA ALA A 252 -6.07 -13.64 15.53
C ALA A 252 -4.72 -12.90 15.63
N SER A 253 -4.28 -12.26 14.55
CA SER A 253 -3.02 -11.52 14.47
C SER A 253 -3.07 -10.22 15.28
N VAL A 254 -4.24 -9.60 15.44
CA VAL A 254 -4.39 -8.36 16.21
C VAL A 254 -4.25 -8.65 17.72
N ARG A 255 -4.79 -9.76 18.22
CA ARG A 255 -4.75 -10.07 19.67
C ARG A 255 -3.39 -10.61 20.13
N ALA A 256 -2.66 -11.31 19.27
CA ALA A 256 -1.31 -11.82 19.59
C ALA A 256 -0.21 -10.77 19.40
N LEU A 257 -0.36 -9.80 18.48
CA LEU A 257 0.57 -8.67 18.37
C LEU A 257 0.35 -7.56 19.41
N LEU A 258 -0.81 -7.52 20.07
CA LEU A 258 -1.09 -6.53 21.12
C LEU A 258 -0.41 -6.86 22.48
N GLY A 259 0.35 -7.96 22.57
CA GLY A 259 1.02 -8.39 23.80
C GLY A 259 2.47 -7.93 24.00
N ARG A 260 3.15 -7.37 22.99
CA ARG A 260 4.53 -6.86 23.16
C ARG A 260 4.76 -5.60 22.34
N ARG A 261 5.12 -4.53 23.05
CA ARG A 261 5.53 -3.22 22.51
C ARG A 261 6.72 -3.40 21.57
N VAL A 262 6.52 -3.20 20.28
CA VAL A 262 7.58 -2.82 19.34
C VAL A 262 7.05 -1.67 18.48
N THR A 263 7.63 -0.49 18.67
CA THR A 263 7.44 0.72 17.89
C THR A 263 8.36 0.68 16.66
N GLY A 264 7.80 0.76 15.44
CA GLY A 264 8.60 0.93 14.23
C GLY A 264 7.86 0.76 12.88
N PRO A 265 8.39 1.31 11.76
CA PRO A 265 7.64 1.63 10.53
C PRO A 265 7.37 0.44 9.59
N ALA A 266 7.98 -0.73 9.84
CA ALA A 266 7.92 -1.89 8.96
C ALA A 266 6.53 -2.54 8.87
N LEU A 267 5.68 -2.36 9.90
CA LEU A 267 4.32 -2.93 9.94
C LEU A 267 3.32 -2.19 9.03
N ARG A 268 3.62 -0.95 8.60
CA ARG A 268 2.72 -0.14 7.77
C ARG A 268 2.78 -0.50 6.28
N MET A 269 3.84 -1.17 5.83
CA MET A 269 4.09 -1.41 4.39
C MET A 269 3.46 -2.72 3.87
N VAL A 270 3.29 -3.72 4.74
CA VAL A 270 2.85 -5.08 4.35
C VAL A 270 1.32 -5.16 4.17
N THR A 271 0.54 -4.35 4.89
CA THR A 271 -0.93 -4.30 4.78
C THR A 271 -1.41 -3.73 3.44
N LEU A 272 -0.55 -2.99 2.71
CA LEU A 272 -0.82 -2.36 1.42
C LEU A 272 -0.66 -3.31 0.21
N ARG A 273 0.21 -4.34 0.30
CA ARG A 273 0.56 -5.19 -0.86
C ARG A 273 -0.40 -6.35 -1.14
N LEU A 274 -1.17 -6.83 -0.16
CA LEU A 274 -2.08 -7.99 -0.33
C LEU A 274 -3.35 -7.73 -1.16
N LEU A 275 -3.61 -6.47 -1.52
CA LEU A 275 -4.78 -6.12 -2.33
C LEU A 275 -4.40 -5.68 -3.76
N HIS A 276 -3.12 -5.78 -4.10
CA HIS A 276 -2.50 -5.21 -5.29
C HIS A 276 -3.03 -5.75 -6.64
N PRO A 277 -3.34 -7.05 -6.88
CA PRO A 277 -3.64 -7.50 -8.26
C PRO A 277 -5.03 -7.08 -8.78
N VAL A 278 -6.07 -7.08 -7.93
CA VAL A 278 -7.42 -6.62 -8.30
C VAL A 278 -7.52 -5.09 -8.20
N ARG A 279 -6.78 -4.46 -7.28
CA ARG A 279 -6.77 -2.99 -7.13
C ARG A 279 -5.90 -2.31 -8.17
N ALA A 280 -4.76 -2.88 -8.53
CA ALA A 280 -3.98 -2.43 -9.68
C ALA A 280 -4.80 -2.54 -10.97
N ARG A 281 -5.77 -3.47 -11.07
CA ARG A 281 -6.70 -3.49 -12.21
C ARG A 281 -7.60 -2.24 -12.24
N VAL A 282 -8.09 -1.77 -11.09
CA VAL A 282 -8.88 -0.53 -11.00
C VAL A 282 -8.05 0.68 -11.39
N TYR A 283 -6.82 0.79 -10.86
CA TYR A 283 -5.90 1.89 -11.18
C TYR A 283 -5.44 1.85 -12.65
N ARG A 284 -5.10 0.67 -13.19
CA ARG A 284 -4.80 0.49 -14.61
C ARG A 284 -5.98 0.84 -15.52
N GLN A 285 -7.21 0.48 -15.13
CA GLN A 285 -8.42 0.85 -15.88
C GLN A 285 -8.73 2.35 -15.82
N ALA A 286 -8.21 3.04 -14.81
CA ALA A 286 -8.28 4.48 -14.66
C ALA A 286 -7.04 5.21 -15.21
N GLY A 287 -6.12 4.52 -15.90
CA GLY A 287 -4.88 5.11 -16.44
C GLY A 287 -3.88 5.58 -15.38
N VAL A 288 -4.01 5.15 -14.13
CA VAL A 288 -3.14 5.60 -13.03
C VAL A 288 -1.97 4.63 -12.86
N HIS A 289 -0.76 5.12 -13.14
CA HIS A 289 0.49 4.34 -13.12
C HIS A 289 1.49 4.82 -12.07
N ASP A 290 1.43 6.10 -11.67
CA ASP A 290 2.31 6.70 -10.67
C ASP A 290 2.07 6.14 -9.25
N ALA A 291 3.14 5.71 -8.58
CA ALA A 291 3.06 5.07 -7.27
C ALA A 291 2.62 6.01 -6.13
N VAL A 292 2.98 7.30 -6.19
CA VAL A 292 2.56 8.34 -5.24
C VAL A 292 1.07 8.61 -5.40
N VAL A 293 0.58 8.74 -6.63
CA VAL A 293 -0.84 8.95 -6.94
C VAL A 293 -1.68 7.73 -6.53
N VAL A 294 -1.24 6.50 -6.83
CA VAL A 294 -1.91 5.27 -6.38
C VAL A 294 -1.99 5.21 -4.85
N LYS A 295 -0.89 5.56 -4.15
CA LYS A 295 -0.87 5.63 -2.69
C LYS A 295 -1.87 6.66 -2.18
N GLY A 296 -1.97 7.80 -2.85
CA GLY A 296 -2.96 8.85 -2.62
C GLY A 296 -4.40 8.35 -2.70
N TYR A 297 -4.78 7.76 -3.83
CA TYR A 297 -6.12 7.21 -4.01
C TYR A 297 -6.46 6.12 -2.97
N GLU A 298 -5.48 5.33 -2.54
CA GLU A 298 -5.68 4.38 -1.44
C GLU A 298 -5.86 5.05 -0.08
N ILE A 299 -5.27 6.22 0.18
CA ILE A 299 -5.57 7.04 1.36
C ILE A 299 -7.02 7.53 1.28
N CYS A 300 -7.37 8.20 0.19
CA CYS A 300 -8.71 8.75 -0.02
C CYS A 300 -9.78 7.66 0.11
N ARG A 301 -9.58 6.50 -0.52
CA ARG A 301 -10.46 5.33 -0.38
C ARG A 301 -10.63 4.86 1.06
N ARG A 302 -9.54 4.86 1.86
CA ARG A 302 -9.62 4.47 3.27
C ARG A 302 -10.43 5.47 4.07
N LEU A 303 -10.34 6.77 3.76
CA LEU A 303 -11.17 7.80 4.35
C LEU A 303 -12.65 7.55 4.01
N VAL A 304 -13.00 7.37 2.73
CA VAL A 304 -14.39 7.04 2.32
C VAL A 304 -14.94 5.82 3.07
N ARG A 305 -14.13 4.76 3.22
CA ARG A 305 -14.57 3.53 3.93
C ARG A 305 -14.73 3.70 5.43
N ARG A 306 -14.12 4.73 6.03
CA ARG A 306 -14.27 5.05 7.45
C ARG A 306 -15.52 5.87 7.72
N SER A 307 -15.94 6.70 6.76
CA SER A 307 -17.15 7.54 6.88
C SER A 307 -18.43 6.74 7.04
N GLY A 308 -18.55 5.58 6.38
CA GLY A 308 -19.69 4.70 6.60
C GLY A 308 -19.94 3.68 5.49
N PRO A 309 -20.96 2.82 5.67
CA PRO A 309 -21.25 1.74 4.74
C PRO A 309 -21.83 2.26 3.41
N VAL A 310 -22.66 3.31 3.41
CA VAL A 310 -23.27 3.87 2.21
C VAL A 310 -22.22 4.60 1.36
N GLU A 311 -21.41 5.45 1.99
CA GLU A 311 -20.31 6.20 1.37
C GLU A 311 -19.30 5.23 0.73
N ALA A 312 -18.99 4.13 1.41
CA ALA A 312 -18.16 3.06 0.86
C ALA A 312 -18.81 2.32 -0.32
N ALA A 313 -20.14 2.30 -0.41
CA ALA A 313 -20.91 1.65 -1.46
C ALA A 313 -21.04 2.50 -2.71
N VAL A 314 -21.17 3.83 -2.58
CA VAL A 314 -21.37 4.77 -3.69
C VAL A 314 -20.35 4.57 -4.83
N PRO A 315 -19.02 4.57 -4.63
CA PRO A 315 -18.07 4.35 -5.73
C PRO A 315 -18.18 2.96 -6.40
N GLN A 316 -18.78 1.98 -5.73
CA GLN A 316 -18.94 0.63 -6.29
C GLN A 316 -20.07 0.55 -7.31
N LEU A 317 -20.96 1.54 -7.34
CA LEU A 317 -22.03 1.70 -8.34
C LEU A 317 -21.51 2.28 -9.65
N PHE A 318 -20.32 2.89 -9.65
CA PHE A 318 -19.73 3.46 -10.86
C PHE A 318 -18.73 2.50 -11.54
N PRO A 319 -18.47 2.68 -12.85
CA PRO A 319 -17.44 1.95 -13.59
C PRO A 319 -16.09 2.02 -12.89
N ALA A 320 -15.30 0.96 -13.00
CA ALA A 320 -14.02 0.85 -12.28
C ALA A 320 -13.07 2.04 -12.54
N ARG A 321 -13.08 2.61 -13.75
CA ARG A 321 -12.25 3.75 -14.14
C ARG A 321 -12.58 5.07 -13.41
N LEU A 322 -13.82 5.24 -12.93
CA LEU A 322 -14.25 6.44 -12.21
C LEU A 322 -14.07 6.33 -10.69
N ARG A 323 -13.83 5.13 -10.15
CA ARG A 323 -13.75 4.95 -8.70
C ARG A 323 -12.62 5.77 -8.05
N PRO A 324 -11.42 5.89 -8.64
CA PRO A 324 -10.36 6.72 -8.06
C PRO A 324 -10.76 8.19 -7.92
N VAL A 325 -11.36 8.80 -8.95
CA VAL A 325 -11.82 10.21 -8.86
C VAL A 325 -12.88 10.37 -7.78
N LEU A 326 -13.85 9.45 -7.68
CA LEU A 326 -14.85 9.47 -6.60
C LEU A 326 -14.21 9.38 -5.20
N TRP A 327 -13.17 8.56 -5.05
CA TRP A 327 -12.44 8.47 -3.80
C TRP A 327 -11.70 9.75 -3.48
N ALA A 328 -10.98 10.35 -4.43
CA ALA A 328 -10.26 11.60 -4.21
C ALA A 328 -11.20 12.77 -3.89
N VAL A 329 -12.33 12.87 -4.60
CA VAL A 329 -13.33 13.91 -4.38
C VAL A 329 -13.87 13.84 -2.95
N TYR A 330 -14.37 12.68 -2.53
CA TYR A 330 -14.90 12.52 -1.18
C TYR A 330 -13.80 12.57 -0.10
N GLY A 331 -12.64 11.96 -0.39
CA GLY A 331 -11.52 11.85 0.54
C GLY A 331 -10.85 13.19 0.86
N TYR A 332 -10.92 14.17 -0.05
CA TYR A 332 -10.48 15.55 0.21
C TYR A 332 -11.33 16.22 1.30
N GLY A 333 -12.66 16.24 1.13
CA GLY A 333 -13.57 16.84 2.11
C GLY A 333 -13.44 16.18 3.48
N ARG A 334 -13.46 14.83 3.53
CA ARG A 334 -13.29 14.09 4.79
C ARG A 334 -11.93 14.34 5.45
N HIS A 335 -10.88 14.62 4.68
CA HIS A 335 -9.58 14.94 5.26
C HIS A 335 -9.56 16.34 5.90
N LEU A 336 -10.18 17.33 5.26
CA LEU A 336 -10.32 18.68 5.82
C LEU A 336 -11.16 18.67 7.10
N ASP A 337 -12.25 17.91 7.09
CA ASP A 337 -13.11 17.65 8.25
C ASP A 337 -12.32 17.01 9.42
N ASP A 338 -11.52 15.97 9.15
CA ASP A 338 -10.61 15.40 10.16
C ASP A 338 -9.62 16.45 10.73
N LEU A 339 -9.16 17.41 9.91
CA LEU A 339 -8.25 18.46 10.35
C LEU A 339 -8.96 19.53 11.19
N SER A 340 -10.20 19.89 10.87
CA SER A 340 -10.99 20.86 11.64
C SER A 340 -11.44 20.31 12.99
N ASP A 341 -11.64 18.99 13.11
CA ASP A 341 -12.32 18.36 14.26
C ASP A 341 -11.36 17.63 15.22
N THR A 342 -10.03 17.68 14.99
CA THR A 342 -9.06 16.95 15.82
C THR A 342 -9.01 17.46 17.28
N ARG A 343 -9.73 16.78 18.20
CA ARG A 343 -9.88 17.11 19.63
C ARG A 343 -8.59 17.21 20.48
N ARG A 344 -7.45 16.75 19.98
CA ARG A 344 -6.16 16.80 20.70
C ARG A 344 -5.45 18.16 20.57
N LEU A 345 -5.99 19.07 19.77
CA LEU A 345 -5.32 20.30 19.35
C LEU A 345 -6.19 21.51 19.68
N GLY A 346 -5.53 22.63 20.03
CA GLY A 346 -6.22 23.90 20.25
C GLY A 346 -6.84 24.45 18.96
N ARG A 347 -7.81 25.37 19.07
CA ARG A 347 -8.51 26.01 17.93
C ARG A 347 -7.52 26.61 16.92
N ARG A 348 -6.48 27.30 17.42
CA ARG A 348 -5.41 27.88 16.60
C ARG A 348 -4.66 26.84 15.77
N ASP A 349 -4.26 25.72 16.38
CA ASP A 349 -3.53 24.66 15.69
C ASP A 349 -4.37 23.97 14.60
N ARG A 350 -5.68 23.79 14.86
CA ARG A 350 -6.61 23.24 13.86
C ARG A 350 -6.74 24.20 12.67
N TYR A 351 -6.91 25.49 12.94
CA TYR A 351 -6.98 26.53 11.90
C TYR A 351 -5.70 26.57 11.06
N GLU A 352 -4.52 26.55 11.70
CA GLU A 352 -3.23 26.56 11.00
C GLU A 352 -3.05 25.32 10.12
N ARG A 353 -3.52 24.14 10.56
CA ARG A 353 -3.46 22.90 9.77
C ARG A 353 -4.37 22.93 8.55
N VAL A 354 -5.62 23.37 8.70
CA VAL A 354 -6.56 23.54 7.58
C VAL A 354 -5.99 24.54 6.58
N SER A 355 -5.56 25.72 7.07
CA SER A 355 -4.98 26.79 6.24
C SER A 355 -3.74 26.33 5.49
N ARG A 356 -2.83 25.61 6.17
CA ARG A 356 -1.62 25.06 5.55
C ARG A 356 -1.95 24.03 4.48
N PHE A 357 -2.92 23.15 4.73
CA PHE A 357 -3.33 22.15 3.75
C PHE A 357 -3.93 22.81 2.49
N GLY A 358 -4.81 23.80 2.66
CA GLY A 358 -5.39 24.58 1.57
C GLY A 358 -4.32 25.28 0.72
N ALA A 359 -3.41 26.02 1.36
CA ALA A 359 -2.33 26.74 0.66
C ALA A 359 -1.38 25.80 -0.10
N LEU A 360 -1.02 24.65 0.48
CA LEU A 360 -0.19 23.66 -0.19
C LEU A 360 -0.92 23.00 -1.37
N LEU A 361 -2.20 22.67 -1.22
CA LEU A 361 -2.98 22.11 -2.31
C LEU A 361 -3.14 23.08 -3.48
N GLU A 362 -3.36 24.36 -3.19
CA GLU A 362 -3.44 25.39 -4.23
C GLU A 362 -2.11 25.55 -4.98
N ALA A 363 -0.98 25.52 -4.27
CA ALA A 363 0.35 25.53 -4.89
C ALA A 363 0.61 24.27 -5.72
N ASP A 364 0.22 23.10 -5.23
CA ASP A 364 0.37 21.83 -5.94
C ASP A 364 -0.56 21.75 -7.18
N LEU A 365 -1.75 22.35 -7.11
CA LEU A 365 -2.65 22.49 -8.27
C LEU A 365 -2.05 23.37 -9.37
N ARG A 366 -1.38 24.47 -9.01
CA ARG A 366 -0.64 25.31 -9.97
C ARG A 366 0.53 24.57 -10.62
N ARG A 367 1.20 23.70 -9.86
CA ARG A 367 2.32 22.87 -10.35
C ARG A 367 1.89 21.67 -11.17
N GLY A 368 0.65 21.20 -11.01
CA GLY A 368 0.13 19.99 -11.64
C GLY A 368 0.61 18.67 -11.01
N HIS A 369 1.36 18.72 -9.90
CA HIS A 369 1.78 17.54 -9.14
C HIS A 369 2.01 17.86 -7.65
N SER A 370 2.06 16.81 -6.82
CA SER A 370 2.32 16.90 -5.38
C SER A 370 3.19 15.74 -4.90
N GLU A 371 4.11 16.00 -3.97
CA GLU A 371 4.88 14.96 -3.26
C GLU A 371 4.06 14.35 -2.10
N ASP A 372 3.06 15.07 -1.58
CA ASP A 372 2.10 14.50 -0.61
C ASP A 372 1.14 13.56 -1.35
N PRO A 373 1.01 12.29 -0.92
CA PRO A 373 0.18 11.33 -1.64
C PRO A 373 -1.30 11.72 -1.72
N LEU A 374 -1.90 12.27 -0.65
CA LEU A 374 -3.32 12.62 -0.66
C LEU A 374 -3.56 13.79 -1.63
N ARG A 375 -2.77 14.85 -1.54
CA ARG A 375 -2.86 15.98 -2.47
C ARG A 375 -2.52 15.56 -3.90
N ALA A 376 -1.59 14.63 -4.11
CA ALA A 376 -1.27 14.08 -5.44
C ALA A 376 -2.48 13.39 -6.09
N ALA A 377 -3.27 12.64 -5.31
CA ALA A 377 -4.50 12.04 -5.83
C ALA A 377 -5.59 13.08 -6.15
N VAL A 378 -5.70 14.15 -5.37
CA VAL A 378 -6.63 15.25 -5.63
C VAL A 378 -6.20 16.03 -6.88
N VAL A 379 -4.94 16.47 -6.96
CA VAL A 379 -4.37 17.16 -8.13
C VAL A 379 -4.54 16.30 -9.39
N HIS A 380 -4.14 15.04 -9.34
CA HIS A 380 -4.31 14.11 -10.46
C HIS A 380 -5.78 13.97 -10.86
N ALA A 381 -6.70 13.82 -9.90
CA ALA A 381 -8.14 13.69 -10.20
C ALA A 381 -8.71 14.94 -10.88
N LEU A 382 -8.32 16.13 -10.43
CA LEU A 382 -8.81 17.40 -10.99
C LEU A 382 -8.24 17.68 -12.38
N TRP A 383 -6.93 17.45 -12.58
CA TRP A 383 -6.27 17.64 -13.87
C TRP A 383 -6.66 16.61 -14.91
N THR A 384 -6.74 15.33 -14.54
CA THR A 384 -7.08 14.24 -15.47
C THR A 384 -8.49 14.39 -16.02
N TRP A 385 -9.41 14.97 -15.26
CA TRP A 385 -10.82 15.04 -15.62
C TRP A 385 -11.31 16.48 -15.84
N ASP A 386 -10.38 17.45 -15.96
CA ASP A 386 -10.65 18.88 -16.15
C ASP A 386 -11.78 19.43 -15.25
N LEU A 387 -11.68 19.12 -13.96
CA LEU A 387 -12.72 19.49 -13.00
C LEU A 387 -12.47 20.92 -12.49
N PRO A 388 -13.45 21.85 -12.60
CA PRO A 388 -13.24 23.26 -12.31
C PRO A 388 -12.90 23.48 -10.84
N GLY A 389 -11.93 24.37 -10.55
CA GLY A 389 -11.42 24.65 -9.20
C GLY A 389 -12.26 25.60 -8.34
N ASP A 390 -13.18 26.35 -8.95
CA ASP A 390 -13.96 27.49 -8.40
C ASP A 390 -14.57 27.26 -7.00
N GLY A 391 -15.06 26.05 -6.71
CA GLY A 391 -15.69 25.72 -5.43
C GLY A 391 -14.76 25.47 -4.23
N MET A 392 -13.45 25.27 -4.44
CA MET A 392 -12.55 24.83 -3.36
C MET A 392 -12.26 25.92 -2.31
N ALA A 393 -12.21 27.18 -2.73
CA ALA A 393 -11.98 28.30 -1.82
C ALA A 393 -13.15 28.53 -0.84
N ALA A 394 -14.37 28.22 -1.27
CA ALA A 394 -15.55 28.27 -0.40
C ALA A 394 -15.49 27.15 0.66
N THR A 395 -15.19 25.92 0.25
CA THR A 395 -15.03 24.78 1.15
C THR A 395 -13.91 25.00 2.18
N ASP A 396 -12.75 25.51 1.76
CA ASP A 396 -11.64 25.83 2.65
C ASP A 396 -11.99 26.91 3.69
N ARG A 397 -12.79 27.92 3.29
CA ARG A 397 -13.26 28.97 4.19
C ARG A 397 -14.13 28.41 5.31
N VAL A 398 -15.05 27.50 4.99
CA VAL A 398 -15.95 26.90 5.99
C VAL A 398 -15.18 26.02 6.97
N TYR A 399 -14.28 25.14 6.50
CA TYR A 399 -13.47 24.33 7.42
C TYR A 399 -12.52 25.17 8.30
N ARG A 400 -12.09 26.34 7.83
CA ARG A 400 -11.35 27.31 8.65
C ARG A 400 -12.22 27.93 9.74
N GLN A 401 -13.48 28.26 9.44
CA GLN A 401 -14.45 28.74 10.42
C GLN A 401 -14.78 27.66 11.47
N ASP A 402 -14.97 26.42 11.04
CA ASP A 402 -15.19 25.27 11.93
C ASP A 402 -13.99 25.05 12.86
N ALA A 403 -12.76 25.12 12.32
CA ALA A 403 -11.54 24.99 13.12
C ALA A 403 -11.41 26.09 14.21
N GLN A 404 -11.93 27.29 13.95
CA GLN A 404 -11.98 28.41 14.91
C GLN A 404 -13.16 28.29 15.90
N GLY A 405 -14.17 27.46 15.58
CA GLY A 405 -15.40 27.33 16.36
C GLY A 405 -16.29 28.56 16.27
N THR A 406 -16.31 29.23 15.11
CA THR A 406 -17.12 30.43 14.84
C THR A 406 -18.36 30.15 13.99
N SER A 407 -18.55 28.91 13.55
CA SER A 407 -19.73 28.47 12.82
C SER A 407 -20.96 28.44 13.73
N ALA A 408 -22.05 29.04 13.27
CA ALA A 408 -23.34 29.03 13.94
C ALA A 408 -24.44 28.86 12.89
N LEU A 409 -25.40 27.96 13.15
CA LEU A 409 -26.53 27.69 12.28
C LEU A 409 -27.79 28.09 13.04
N ALA A 410 -28.33 29.28 12.78
CA ALA A 410 -29.55 29.73 13.46
C ALA A 410 -30.80 29.27 12.71
N THR A 411 -30.77 29.35 11.38
CA THR A 411 -31.90 29.10 10.49
C THR A 411 -31.62 27.96 9.50
N TRP A 412 -32.67 27.49 8.81
CA TRP A 412 -32.52 26.57 7.69
C TRP A 412 -31.76 27.17 6.51
N ASP A 413 -31.79 28.50 6.34
CA ASP A 413 -31.01 29.19 5.32
C ASP A 413 -29.52 29.15 5.64
N ASP A 414 -29.15 29.36 6.91
CA ASP A 414 -27.76 29.21 7.38
C ASP A 414 -27.27 27.77 7.21
N TRP A 415 -28.10 26.79 7.58
CA TRP A 415 -27.81 25.36 7.41
C TRP A 415 -27.60 25.01 5.94
N SER A 416 -28.48 25.49 5.06
CA SER A 416 -28.37 25.28 3.63
C SER A 416 -27.10 25.92 3.08
N ALA A 417 -26.82 27.19 3.40
CA ALA A 417 -25.61 27.88 2.96
C ALA A 417 -24.32 27.16 3.42
N TYR A 418 -24.27 26.71 4.67
CA TYR A 418 -23.15 25.95 5.23
C TYR A 418 -22.87 24.68 4.43
N TRP A 419 -23.88 23.82 4.26
CA TRP A 419 -23.72 22.56 3.55
C TRP A 419 -23.53 22.72 2.04
N HIS A 420 -24.08 23.78 1.44
CA HIS A 420 -23.85 24.12 0.04
C HIS A 420 -22.44 24.64 -0.23
N ALA A 421 -21.72 25.13 0.77
CA ALA A 421 -20.31 25.49 0.62
C ALA A 421 -19.38 24.26 0.80
N LEU A 422 -19.80 23.25 1.56
CA LEU A 422 -19.02 22.03 1.83
C LEU A 422 -19.25 20.91 0.82
N THR A 423 -20.50 20.50 0.62
CA THR A 423 -20.84 19.25 -0.08
C THR A 423 -21.16 19.47 -1.57
N PHE A 424 -21.77 20.61 -1.90
CA PHE A 424 -22.27 20.91 -3.26
C PHE A 424 -21.20 21.25 -4.32
N PRO A 425 -20.15 22.07 -4.04
CA PRO A 425 -19.23 22.55 -5.07
C PRO A 425 -18.20 21.49 -5.51
N PHE A 426 -17.88 20.56 -4.62
CA PHE A 426 -16.87 19.52 -4.86
C PHE A 426 -17.49 18.15 -5.14
N GLY A 427 -18.59 17.80 -4.47
CA GLY A 427 -19.31 16.54 -4.65
C GLY A 427 -20.19 16.54 -5.90
N VAL A 428 -21.24 17.36 -5.95
CA VAL A 428 -22.25 17.25 -7.01
C VAL A 428 -21.82 17.95 -8.30
N LYS A 429 -21.48 19.24 -8.27
CA LYS A 429 -21.16 20.04 -9.47
C LYS A 429 -20.00 19.45 -10.30
N ARG A 430 -18.96 18.92 -9.64
CA ARG A 430 -17.81 18.29 -10.34
C ARG A 430 -18.12 16.90 -10.87
N LEU A 431 -18.93 16.11 -10.15
CA LEU A 431 -19.39 14.83 -10.68
C LEU A 431 -20.31 15.01 -11.88
N LEU A 432 -21.17 16.04 -11.86
CA LEU A 432 -22.00 16.41 -12.99
C LEU A 432 -21.16 16.70 -14.25
N ASN A 433 -20.08 17.46 -14.11
CA ASN A 433 -19.17 17.77 -15.21
C ASN A 433 -18.47 16.52 -15.80
N LEU A 434 -18.26 15.46 -15.02
CA LEU A 434 -17.74 14.19 -15.55
C LEU A 434 -18.69 13.57 -16.59
N PHE A 435 -19.99 13.84 -16.49
CA PHE A 435 -21.03 13.20 -17.31
C PHE A 435 -21.65 14.14 -18.36
N THR A 436 -21.17 15.38 -18.49
CA THR A 436 -21.59 16.30 -19.56
C THR A 436 -20.82 16.02 -20.84
N ALA A 437 -21.45 15.33 -21.79
CA ALA A 437 -20.96 15.16 -23.16
C ALA A 437 -21.84 15.98 -24.13
N PRO A 438 -21.35 16.38 -25.33
CA PRO A 438 -22.21 17.08 -26.30
C PRO A 438 -23.37 16.14 -26.72
N GLY A 439 -24.58 16.43 -26.22
CA GLY A 439 -25.81 15.66 -26.43
C GLY A 439 -26.47 15.08 -25.17
N LEU A 440 -25.83 15.15 -24.00
CA LEU A 440 -26.38 14.71 -22.70
C LEU A 440 -25.98 15.75 -21.64
N ALA A 441 -26.77 16.82 -21.51
CA ALA A 441 -26.59 17.84 -20.49
C ALA A 441 -27.60 17.62 -19.36
N PHE A 442 -27.19 17.84 -18.11
CA PHE A 442 -28.11 17.88 -16.98
C PHE A 442 -29.08 19.04 -17.17
N VAL A 443 -30.37 18.77 -16.99
CA VAL A 443 -31.39 19.83 -17.01
C VAL A 443 -31.46 20.52 -15.64
N PRO A 444 -31.96 21.77 -15.55
CA PRO A 444 -32.11 22.48 -14.28
C PRO A 444 -32.83 21.65 -13.20
N THR A 445 -33.83 20.85 -13.60
CA THR A 445 -34.56 19.94 -12.70
C THR A 445 -33.69 18.82 -12.11
N ASP A 446 -32.64 18.38 -12.81
CA ASP A 446 -31.68 17.41 -12.27
C ASP A 446 -30.79 18.05 -11.18
N ALA A 447 -30.44 19.33 -11.34
CA ALA A 447 -29.64 20.05 -10.35
C ALA A 447 -30.42 20.26 -9.05
N GLU A 448 -31.72 20.54 -9.14
CA GLU A 448 -32.62 20.62 -7.99
C GLU A 448 -32.78 19.26 -7.30
N ALA A 449 -32.97 18.19 -8.06
CA ALA A 449 -33.09 16.84 -7.50
C ALA A 449 -31.79 16.36 -6.82
N LEU A 450 -30.63 16.73 -7.35
CA LEU A 450 -29.33 16.45 -6.72
C LEU A 450 -29.05 17.33 -5.50
N ARG A 451 -29.55 18.56 -5.49
CA ARG A 451 -29.58 19.40 -4.30
C ARG A 451 -30.38 18.74 -3.19
N ALA A 452 -31.61 18.30 -3.48
CA ALA A 452 -32.45 17.58 -2.52
C ALA A 452 -31.75 16.32 -1.98
N TRP A 453 -31.11 15.52 -2.84
CA TRP A 453 -30.30 14.38 -2.37
C TRP A 453 -29.20 14.81 -1.39
N THR A 454 -28.49 15.88 -1.70
CA THR A 454 -27.38 16.38 -0.88
C THR A 454 -27.89 16.88 0.47
N ASP A 455 -29.02 17.58 0.49
CA ASP A 455 -29.66 18.05 1.73
C ASP A 455 -30.10 16.87 2.60
N ALA A 456 -30.69 15.82 2.01
CA ALA A 456 -31.03 14.60 2.74
C ALA A 456 -29.80 13.87 3.28
N PHE A 457 -28.73 13.79 2.49
CA PHE A 457 -27.46 13.18 2.89
C PHE A 457 -26.85 13.92 4.09
N ASN A 458 -26.74 15.25 4.01
CA ASN A 458 -26.16 16.07 5.08
C ASN A 458 -27.02 16.01 6.35
N LEU A 459 -28.35 16.08 6.22
CA LEU A 459 -29.25 15.95 7.38
C LEU A 459 -29.14 14.58 8.06
N LEU A 460 -28.97 13.51 7.27
CA LEU A 460 -28.75 12.17 7.80
C LEU A 460 -27.40 12.06 8.53
N ASP A 461 -26.34 12.67 7.98
CA ASP A 461 -25.01 12.73 8.58
C ASP A 461 -25.05 13.48 9.92
N THR A 462 -25.68 14.66 9.93
CA THR A 462 -25.96 15.44 11.14
C THR A 462 -26.70 14.62 12.20
N LEU A 463 -27.73 13.86 11.83
CA LEU A 463 -28.46 13.03 12.79
C LEU A 463 -27.61 11.88 13.35
N ARG A 464 -26.72 11.30 12.53
CA ARG A 464 -25.85 10.18 12.93
C ARG A 464 -24.81 10.59 13.96
N ASP A 465 -24.27 11.79 13.81
CA ASP A 465 -23.19 12.31 14.65
C ASP A 465 -23.69 13.33 15.68
N LEU A 466 -25.02 13.42 15.87
CA LEU A 466 -25.70 14.42 16.69
C LEU A 466 -25.14 14.55 18.12
N ARG A 467 -24.83 13.42 18.77
CA ARG A 467 -24.27 13.43 20.12
C ARG A 467 -22.79 13.85 20.09
N GLU A 468 -22.03 13.32 19.14
CA GLU A 468 -20.62 13.60 18.96
C GLU A 468 -20.39 15.09 18.68
N ASP A 469 -21.17 15.67 17.77
CA ASP A 469 -21.24 17.10 17.41
C ASP A 469 -21.63 17.95 18.62
N ALA A 470 -22.68 17.55 19.36
CA ALA A 470 -23.08 18.22 20.59
C ALA A 470 -21.97 18.22 21.66
N ALA A 471 -21.24 17.10 21.80
CA ALA A 471 -20.10 17.00 22.71
C ALA A 471 -18.89 17.83 22.24
N GLU A 472 -18.83 18.23 20.97
CA GLU A 472 -17.84 19.15 20.41
C GLU A 472 -18.23 20.62 20.53
N GLY A 473 -19.46 20.89 21.01
CA GLY A 473 -19.98 22.24 21.22
C GLY A 473 -20.51 22.89 19.95
N PHE A 474 -20.70 22.13 18.87
CA PHE A 474 -21.28 22.61 17.62
C PHE A 474 -22.22 21.55 17.04
N VAL A 475 -23.52 21.73 17.23
CA VAL A 475 -24.55 20.86 16.65
C VAL A 475 -24.84 21.34 15.23
N LYS A 476 -24.66 20.48 14.22
CA LYS A 476 -24.88 20.81 12.81
C LYS A 476 -26.36 20.86 12.39
N LEU A 477 -27.25 21.25 13.32
CA LEU A 477 -28.68 21.55 13.10
C LEU A 477 -28.97 23.02 13.42
N PRO A 478 -29.97 23.64 12.79
CA PRO A 478 -30.40 24.99 13.16
C PRO A 478 -30.80 25.07 14.63
N SER A 479 -30.34 26.10 15.36
CA SER A 479 -30.72 26.30 16.76
C SER A 479 -32.24 26.50 16.92
N ALA A 480 -32.90 27.14 15.94
CA ALA A 480 -34.36 27.27 15.93
C ALA A 480 -35.10 25.91 15.97
N VAL A 481 -34.54 24.86 15.36
CA VAL A 481 -35.11 23.50 15.43
C VAL A 481 -34.89 22.90 16.82
N LEU A 482 -33.72 23.10 17.42
CA LEU A 482 -33.48 22.64 18.79
C LEU A 482 -34.44 23.32 19.78
N ASP A 483 -34.66 24.63 19.62
CA ASP A 483 -35.55 25.43 20.46
C ASP A 483 -37.03 25.02 20.27
N GLU A 484 -37.48 24.80 19.03
CA GLU A 484 -38.87 24.37 18.71
C GLU A 484 -39.27 23.09 19.44
N TYR A 485 -38.34 22.12 19.57
CA TYR A 485 -38.60 20.84 20.24
C TYR A 485 -38.10 20.81 21.70
N GLY A 486 -37.59 21.92 22.22
CA GLY A 486 -37.06 22.02 23.59
C GLY A 486 -35.88 21.07 23.85
N VAL A 487 -35.02 20.86 22.86
CA VAL A 487 -33.84 19.98 22.92
C VAL A 487 -32.59 20.83 23.13
N SER A 488 -31.85 20.63 24.22
CA SER A 488 -30.61 21.39 24.45
C SER A 488 -29.37 20.65 23.93
N ALA A 489 -28.40 21.39 23.37
CA ALA A 489 -27.12 20.81 22.96
C ALA A 489 -26.35 20.18 24.15
N GLY A 490 -26.50 20.74 25.35
CA GLY A 490 -25.90 20.19 26.57
C GLY A 490 -26.45 18.80 26.95
N ASP A 491 -27.75 18.59 26.79
CA ASP A 491 -28.38 17.29 27.05
C ASP A 491 -27.97 16.26 25.99
N LEU A 492 -27.92 16.66 24.72
CA LEU A 492 -27.42 15.82 23.62
C LEU A 492 -25.98 15.35 23.88
N ALA A 493 -25.09 16.25 24.32
CA ALA A 493 -23.70 15.94 24.66
C ALA A 493 -23.59 14.90 25.79
N ARG A 494 -24.49 14.98 26.78
CA ARG A 494 -24.61 14.01 27.89
C ARG A 494 -25.30 12.69 27.48
N GLY A 495 -25.79 12.59 26.25
CA GLY A 495 -26.54 11.44 25.76
C GLY A 495 -27.95 11.33 26.35
N GLN A 496 -28.54 12.45 26.77
CA GLN A 496 -29.85 12.52 27.38
C GLN A 496 -30.90 12.96 26.34
N ALA A 497 -32.00 12.20 26.24
CA ALA A 497 -33.15 12.56 25.41
C ALA A 497 -34.09 13.46 26.22
N ALA A 498 -33.77 14.75 26.33
CA ALA A 498 -34.61 15.76 26.98
C ALA A 498 -35.60 16.39 25.98
N GLY A 499 -36.65 17.04 26.49
CA GLY A 499 -37.68 17.69 25.67
C GLY A 499 -38.41 16.72 24.73
N ARG A 500 -38.78 17.19 23.54
CA ARG A 500 -39.46 16.42 22.48
C ARG A 500 -38.47 15.83 21.48
N PHE A 501 -37.35 15.28 21.97
CA PHE A 501 -36.27 14.75 21.14
C PHE A 501 -36.71 13.72 20.09
N ALA A 502 -37.59 12.78 20.45
CA ALA A 502 -38.07 11.77 19.50
C ALA A 502 -38.87 12.42 18.36
N ASP A 503 -39.77 13.36 18.69
CA ASP A 503 -40.57 14.10 17.70
C ASP A 503 -39.67 14.91 16.75
N MET A 504 -38.61 15.54 17.27
CA MET A 504 -37.62 16.25 16.45
C MET A 504 -36.97 15.30 15.45
N VAL A 505 -36.49 14.14 15.91
CA VAL A 505 -35.86 13.15 15.03
C VAL A 505 -36.85 12.65 13.98
N HIS A 506 -38.11 12.37 14.34
CA HIS A 506 -39.16 11.98 13.39
C HIS A 506 -39.44 13.08 12.35
N ALA A 507 -39.48 14.35 12.75
CA ALA A 507 -39.64 15.47 11.83
C ALA A 507 -38.44 15.58 10.87
N MET A 508 -37.21 15.40 11.37
CA MET A 508 -36.00 15.45 10.54
C MET A 508 -35.91 14.25 9.58
N THR A 509 -36.25 13.04 10.02
CA THR A 509 -36.27 11.86 9.16
C THR A 509 -37.35 11.95 8.08
N ALA A 510 -38.53 12.52 8.41
CA ALA A 510 -39.60 12.79 7.45
C ALA A 510 -39.15 13.80 6.38
N ARG A 511 -38.50 14.89 6.79
CA ARG A 511 -37.94 15.90 5.87
C ARG A 511 -36.89 15.30 4.94
N ALA A 512 -35.95 14.52 5.49
CA ALA A 512 -34.94 13.82 4.70
C ALA A 512 -35.57 12.84 3.69
N ARG A 513 -36.66 12.15 4.06
CA ARG A 513 -37.40 11.24 3.17
C ARG A 513 -38.02 11.99 1.99
N GLN A 514 -38.67 13.14 2.24
CA GLN A 514 -39.25 13.98 1.18
C GLN A 514 -38.19 14.42 0.17
N TRP A 515 -37.03 14.85 0.64
CA TRP A 515 -35.90 15.22 -0.23
C TRP A 515 -35.33 14.02 -1.01
N LEU A 516 -35.24 12.83 -0.40
CA LEU A 516 -34.82 11.60 -1.10
C LEU A 516 -35.81 11.17 -2.19
N GLU A 517 -37.11 11.35 -1.96
CA GLU A 517 -38.15 11.08 -2.96
C GLU A 517 -38.00 12.01 -4.16
N GLN A 518 -37.82 13.31 -3.93
CA GLN A 518 -37.54 14.30 -4.99
C GLN A 518 -36.27 13.95 -5.79
N ALA A 519 -35.22 13.48 -5.10
CA ALA A 519 -33.97 13.07 -5.72
C ALA A 519 -34.09 11.89 -6.70
N THR A 520 -35.14 11.07 -6.62
CA THR A 520 -35.32 9.92 -7.52
C THR A 520 -35.58 10.33 -8.98
N THR A 521 -35.95 11.58 -9.21
CA THR A 521 -36.19 12.15 -10.54
C THR A 521 -34.89 12.53 -11.28
N ALA A 522 -33.77 12.63 -10.56
CA ALA A 522 -32.47 13.02 -11.11
C ALA A 522 -31.91 12.02 -12.12
N GLY A 523 -31.33 12.56 -13.20
CA GLY A 523 -30.62 11.79 -14.21
C GLY A 523 -31.56 10.89 -15.02
N ALA A 524 -32.85 11.26 -15.15
CA ALA A 524 -33.82 10.53 -15.96
C ALA A 524 -33.35 10.34 -17.42
N GLN A 525 -32.62 11.31 -17.95
CA GLN A 525 -32.00 11.27 -19.28
C GLN A 525 -30.69 10.45 -19.32
N HIS A 526 -30.18 10.00 -18.16
CA HIS A 526 -28.98 9.19 -18.01
C HIS A 526 -29.27 7.90 -17.19
N PRO A 527 -29.83 6.84 -17.82
CA PRO A 527 -30.31 5.65 -17.11
C PRO A 527 -29.31 4.97 -16.16
N PRO A 528 -27.99 4.88 -16.46
CA PRO A 528 -27.02 4.34 -15.51
C PRO A 528 -26.86 5.18 -14.24
N LEU A 529 -27.03 6.51 -14.33
CA LEU A 529 -26.91 7.42 -13.20
C LEU A 529 -28.19 7.39 -12.37
N ALA A 530 -29.36 7.43 -13.01
CA ALA A 530 -30.64 7.23 -12.33
C ALA A 530 -30.67 5.91 -11.55
N ALA A 531 -30.12 4.82 -12.12
CA ALA A 531 -30.02 3.54 -11.42
C ALA A 531 -29.06 3.58 -10.21
N ALA A 532 -27.97 4.33 -10.31
CA ALA A 532 -27.01 4.51 -9.22
C ALA A 532 -27.62 5.36 -8.10
N LEU A 533 -28.19 6.52 -8.43
CA LEU A 533 -28.87 7.42 -7.49
C LEU A 533 -30.04 6.72 -6.78
N ARG A 534 -30.89 5.99 -7.51
CA ARG A 534 -31.95 5.17 -6.91
C ARG A 534 -31.42 4.18 -5.88
N THR A 535 -30.30 3.52 -6.18
CA THR A 535 -29.69 2.58 -5.24
C THR A 535 -29.15 3.31 -3.99
N VAL A 536 -28.57 4.49 -4.15
CA VAL A 536 -28.11 5.31 -3.01
C VAL A 536 -29.30 5.77 -2.16
N VAL A 537 -30.38 6.23 -2.78
CA VAL A 537 -31.64 6.58 -2.12
C VAL A 537 -32.19 5.39 -1.32
N GLU A 538 -32.29 4.20 -1.92
CA GLU A 538 -32.73 2.98 -1.22
C GLU A 538 -31.86 2.64 0.00
N LEU A 539 -30.55 2.89 -0.07
CA LEU A 539 -29.65 2.67 1.06
C LEU A 539 -29.84 3.70 2.17
N HIS A 540 -30.04 4.97 1.83
CA HIS A 540 -30.34 6.02 2.83
C HIS A 540 -31.73 5.84 3.45
N LEU A 541 -32.73 5.39 2.70
CA LEU A 541 -34.05 5.06 3.24
C LEU A 541 -33.97 3.94 4.30
N LEU A 542 -33.13 2.93 4.11
CA LEU A 542 -32.87 1.91 5.14
C LEU A 542 -32.26 2.48 6.41
N GLU A 543 -31.43 3.51 6.28
CA GLU A 543 -30.84 4.21 7.42
C GLU A 543 -31.86 5.10 8.14
N LEU A 544 -32.70 5.82 7.39
CA LEU A 544 -33.81 6.60 7.92
C LEU A 544 -34.81 5.73 8.66
N ASP A 545 -35.29 4.62 8.05
CA ASP A 545 -36.21 3.67 8.69
C ASP A 545 -35.66 3.13 10.02
N ARG A 546 -34.34 3.05 10.15
CA ARG A 546 -33.68 2.60 11.37
C ARG A 546 -33.63 3.69 12.43
N ILE A 547 -33.27 4.92 12.05
CA ILE A 547 -33.24 6.07 12.97
C ILE A 547 -34.66 6.34 13.47
N ASP A 548 -35.63 6.34 12.57
CA ASP A 548 -37.04 6.59 12.84
C ASP A 548 -37.64 5.55 13.80
N ARG A 549 -37.31 4.26 13.65
CA ARG A 549 -37.79 3.21 14.58
C ARG A 549 -37.25 3.32 16.00
N ASN A 550 -36.09 3.95 16.21
CA ASN A 550 -35.49 4.09 17.53
C ASN A 550 -34.64 5.36 17.65
N PRO A 551 -35.28 6.55 17.77
CA PRO A 551 -34.57 7.82 17.82
C PRO A 551 -33.53 7.89 18.95
N ARG A 552 -33.86 7.32 20.12
CA ARG A 552 -32.99 7.32 21.30
C ARG A 552 -31.70 6.54 21.11
N ALA A 553 -31.60 5.67 20.10
CA ALA A 553 -30.37 4.96 19.79
C ALA A 553 -29.25 5.91 19.31
N LEU A 554 -29.59 7.06 18.73
CA LEU A 554 -28.61 8.07 18.30
C LEU A 554 -27.71 8.53 19.46
N LEU A 555 -28.25 8.62 20.68
CA LEU A 555 -27.53 9.07 21.86
C LEU A 555 -26.60 8.01 22.47
N LYS A 556 -26.74 6.73 22.07
CA LYS A 556 -25.96 5.59 22.62
C LYS A 556 -24.74 5.24 21.77
N GLY A 557 -24.44 6.04 20.74
CA GLY A 557 -23.35 5.82 19.79
C GLY A 557 -23.81 5.07 18.53
N PRO A 558 -22.89 4.77 17.60
CA PRO A 558 -23.23 4.29 16.26
C PRO A 558 -23.91 2.91 16.30
N SER A 559 -25.23 2.91 16.13
CA SER A 559 -26.01 1.69 15.85
C SER A 559 -25.53 1.09 14.52
N ARG A 560 -25.53 -0.24 14.38
CA ARG A 560 -25.13 -0.91 13.12
C ARG A 560 -26.38 -1.27 12.32
N ALA A 561 -26.38 -0.93 11.02
CA ALA A 561 -27.44 -1.35 10.10
C ALA A 561 -27.56 -2.88 10.05
N ASP A 562 -28.75 -3.40 9.74
CA ASP A 562 -28.95 -4.81 9.44
C ASP A 562 -28.07 -5.17 8.23
N PRO A 563 -27.00 -5.95 8.44
CA PRO A 563 -26.04 -6.23 7.38
C PRO A 563 -26.70 -7.00 6.25
N VAL A 564 -27.72 -7.81 6.51
CA VAL A 564 -28.38 -8.62 5.48
C VAL A 564 -29.15 -7.72 4.52
N ARG A 565 -30.05 -6.87 5.04
CA ARG A 565 -30.84 -5.94 4.22
C ARG A 565 -29.95 -5.00 3.42
N PHE A 566 -28.91 -4.43 4.06
CA PHE A 566 -27.95 -3.55 3.40
C PHE A 566 -27.26 -4.23 2.21
N HIS A 567 -26.69 -5.43 2.42
CA HIS A 567 -25.97 -6.14 1.36
C HIS A 567 -26.90 -6.63 0.24
N CYS A 568 -28.13 -7.03 0.56
CA CYS A 568 -29.14 -7.41 -0.43
C CYS A 568 -29.54 -6.22 -1.32
N THR A 569 -29.84 -5.05 -0.74
CA THR A 569 -30.15 -3.83 -1.49
C THR A 569 -28.98 -3.40 -2.37
N LEU A 570 -27.76 -3.38 -1.83
CA LEU A 570 -26.57 -3.05 -2.59
C LEU A 570 -26.30 -4.04 -3.74
N ALA A 571 -26.48 -5.35 -3.51
CA ALA A 571 -26.28 -6.36 -4.56
C ALA A 571 -27.28 -6.19 -5.72
N ARG A 572 -28.56 -5.98 -5.40
CA ARG A 572 -29.62 -5.68 -6.39
C ARG A 572 -29.30 -4.40 -7.16
N GLY A 573 -28.92 -3.35 -6.45
CA GLY A 573 -28.50 -2.07 -7.04
C GLY A 573 -27.31 -2.23 -8.00
N ARG A 574 -26.24 -2.92 -7.58
CA ARG A 574 -25.07 -3.20 -8.42
C ARG A 574 -25.44 -3.96 -9.69
N PHE A 575 -26.37 -4.90 -9.60
CA PHE A 575 -26.86 -5.62 -10.77
C PHE A 575 -27.62 -4.70 -11.73
N ARG A 576 -28.57 -3.88 -11.23
CA ARG A 576 -29.31 -2.90 -12.04
C ARG A 576 -28.36 -1.91 -12.73
N VAL A 577 -27.42 -1.36 -11.98
CA VAL A 577 -26.44 -0.38 -12.48
C VAL A 577 -25.49 -1.00 -13.49
N ALA A 578 -24.96 -2.20 -13.23
CA ALA A 578 -24.10 -2.90 -14.19
C ALA A 578 -24.84 -3.22 -15.50
N ARG A 579 -26.13 -3.58 -15.44
CA ARG A 579 -26.97 -3.78 -16.64
C ARG A 579 -27.20 -2.47 -17.39
N ALA A 580 -27.45 -1.37 -16.69
CA ALA A 580 -27.64 -0.06 -17.30
C ALA A 580 -26.36 0.43 -18.02
N TRP A 581 -25.19 0.33 -17.37
CA TRP A 581 -23.90 0.69 -17.97
C TRP A 581 -23.52 -0.17 -19.17
N ARG A 582 -23.91 -1.47 -19.20
CA ARG A 582 -23.67 -2.31 -20.38
C ARG A 582 -24.50 -1.88 -21.58
N ARG A 583 -25.75 -1.48 -21.35
CA ARG A 583 -26.67 -1.03 -22.43
C ARG A 583 -26.31 0.36 -22.96
N HIS A 584 -25.78 1.23 -22.10
CA HIS A 584 -25.39 2.60 -22.42
C HIS A 584 -23.88 2.78 -22.33
N ALA A 585 -23.10 1.80 -22.83
CA ALA A 585 -21.65 1.81 -22.70
C ALA A 585 -20.97 3.03 -23.35
N ARG A 586 -21.61 3.63 -24.38
CA ARG A 586 -21.17 4.86 -25.04
C ARG A 586 -21.40 6.13 -24.21
N SER A 587 -22.26 6.08 -23.19
CA SER A 587 -22.54 7.21 -22.29
C SER A 587 -21.57 7.29 -21.11
N ALA A 588 -20.69 6.29 -20.95
CA ALA A 588 -19.73 6.30 -19.86
C ALA A 588 -18.55 7.23 -20.18
N PRO A 589 -18.18 8.17 -19.29
CA PRO A 589 -17.06 9.09 -19.51
C PRO A 589 -15.81 8.31 -19.86
N HIS A 590 -15.21 8.61 -21.01
CA HIS A 590 -13.96 8.00 -21.42
C HIS A 590 -12.81 8.62 -20.65
N LEU A 591 -11.74 7.85 -20.41
CA LEU A 591 -10.51 8.49 -19.98
C LEU A 591 -10.14 9.47 -21.12
N PRO A 592 -9.91 10.76 -20.85
CA PRO A 592 -9.36 11.63 -21.86
C PRO A 592 -8.06 11.00 -22.40
N PRO A 593 -7.77 11.13 -23.71
CA PRO A 593 -6.54 10.61 -24.30
C PRO A 593 -5.39 11.08 -23.42
N THR A 594 -4.57 10.12 -22.97
CA THR A 594 -3.60 10.26 -21.90
C THR A 594 -3.13 11.71 -21.77
N VAL A 595 -3.68 12.44 -20.80
CA VAL A 595 -2.99 13.61 -20.30
C VAL A 595 -1.76 13.01 -19.68
N THR A 596 -0.68 12.99 -20.45
CA THR A 596 0.66 12.81 -19.92
C THR A 596 0.69 13.84 -18.79
N LEU A 597 0.69 13.38 -17.52
CA LEU A 597 1.19 14.23 -16.44
C LEU A 597 2.44 14.84 -17.04
N PRO A 598 2.57 16.18 -17.11
CA PRO A 598 3.74 16.74 -17.74
C PRO A 598 4.93 16.02 -17.12
N GLN A 599 5.64 15.21 -17.94
CA GLN A 599 7.06 15.06 -17.70
C GLN A 599 7.54 16.50 -17.50
N PRO A 600 8.51 16.78 -16.60
CA PRO A 600 9.24 18.03 -16.75
C PRO A 600 9.57 18.09 -18.23
N ALA A 601 8.98 19.08 -18.91
CA ALA A 601 9.05 19.12 -20.35
C ALA A 601 10.52 18.92 -20.67
N ALA A 602 10.84 17.96 -21.54
CA ALA A 602 11.96 18.22 -22.42
C ALA A 602 11.61 19.58 -23.00
N ASP A 603 12.35 20.59 -22.57
CA ASP A 603 12.00 21.98 -22.76
C ASP A 603 11.67 22.18 -24.22
N SER A 604 10.37 22.28 -24.52
CA SER A 604 9.99 23.15 -25.62
C SER A 604 10.45 24.50 -25.11
N PRO A 605 11.47 25.09 -25.75
CA PRO A 605 12.15 26.23 -25.19
C PRO A 605 11.07 27.24 -24.87
N ALA A 606 11.01 27.67 -23.60
CA ALA A 606 10.40 28.96 -23.31
C ALA A 606 10.97 29.89 -24.38
N ALA A 607 10.07 30.56 -25.13
CA ALA A 607 10.48 31.44 -26.22
C ALA A 607 11.74 32.18 -25.77
N PRO A 608 12.88 32.03 -26.48
CA PRO A 608 14.18 32.37 -25.94
C PRO A 608 14.07 33.77 -25.39
N ASP A 609 14.29 33.91 -24.09
CA ASP A 609 14.27 35.22 -23.47
C ASP A 609 15.38 36.02 -24.15
N THR A 610 14.98 36.92 -25.05
CA THR A 610 15.87 37.64 -25.96
C THR A 610 16.67 38.71 -25.23
N ARG A 611 16.51 38.83 -23.89
CA ARG A 611 17.30 39.74 -23.09
C ARG A 611 18.78 39.31 -23.15
N PRO A 612 19.70 40.23 -23.50
CA PRO A 612 21.11 39.90 -23.61
C PRO A 612 21.68 39.50 -22.25
N LEU A 613 22.60 38.52 -22.29
CA LEU A 613 23.39 38.14 -21.13
C LEU A 613 24.23 39.33 -20.67
N LEU A 614 24.37 39.47 -19.37
CA LEU A 614 25.25 40.45 -18.75
C LEU A 614 26.67 39.88 -18.67
N PRO A 615 27.69 40.61 -19.12
CA PRO A 615 29.07 40.23 -18.85
C PRO A 615 29.35 40.29 -17.33
N PRO A 616 30.31 39.49 -16.82
CA PRO A 616 30.78 39.64 -15.45
C PRO A 616 31.33 41.05 -15.21
N VAL A 617 31.08 41.59 -14.02
CA VAL A 617 31.56 42.93 -13.64
C VAL A 617 33.09 42.88 -13.55
N PRO A 618 33.85 43.78 -14.22
CA PRO A 618 35.30 43.79 -14.15
C PRO A 618 35.82 43.94 -12.73
N HIS A 619 36.99 43.35 -12.42
CA HIS A 619 37.64 43.50 -11.12
C HIS A 619 37.94 44.97 -10.82
N ALA A 620 37.71 45.39 -9.57
CA ALA A 620 37.89 46.79 -9.14
C ALA A 620 39.33 47.30 -9.33
N GLY A 621 40.34 46.42 -9.24
CA GLY A 621 41.74 46.75 -9.46
C GLY A 621 42.18 46.66 -10.93
N GLY A 622 41.28 46.42 -11.88
CA GLY A 622 41.59 46.31 -13.30
C GLY A 622 42.28 45.01 -13.71
N ALA A 623 42.46 44.06 -12.80
CA ALA A 623 43.05 42.75 -13.10
C ALA A 623 42.26 42.01 -14.20
N ARG A 624 42.97 41.17 -14.96
CA ARG A 624 42.40 40.37 -16.06
C ARG A 624 42.78 38.89 -15.89
N PRO A 625 41.94 37.96 -16.35
CA PRO A 625 42.23 36.54 -16.25
C PRO A 625 43.50 36.18 -17.07
N PRO A 626 44.32 35.23 -16.59
CA PRO A 626 45.45 34.73 -17.35
C PRO A 626 44.97 34.02 -18.61
N ARG A 627 45.69 34.21 -19.73
CA ARG A 627 45.41 33.52 -20.99
C ARG A 627 45.93 32.09 -20.93
N LEU A 628 45.04 31.14 -20.70
CA LEU A 628 45.36 29.71 -20.64
C LEU A 628 44.63 28.96 -21.77
N PRO A 629 45.32 28.06 -22.50
CA PRO A 629 44.66 27.14 -23.43
C PRO A 629 43.55 26.34 -22.75
N ALA A 630 42.44 26.12 -23.45
CA ALA A 630 41.25 25.49 -22.86
C ALA A 630 41.52 24.13 -22.22
N HIS A 631 42.41 23.32 -22.81
CA HIS A 631 42.78 21.99 -22.32
C HIS A 631 43.64 21.99 -21.05
N LEU A 632 44.27 23.13 -20.70
CA LEU A 632 45.06 23.30 -19.47
C LEU A 632 44.25 23.88 -18.31
N ARG A 633 43.01 24.33 -18.55
CA ARG A 633 42.11 24.78 -17.49
C ARG A 633 41.48 23.55 -16.79
N PRO A 634 41.27 23.61 -15.46
CA PRO A 634 40.46 22.62 -14.79
C PRO A 634 39.01 22.71 -15.30
N ARG A 635 38.39 21.57 -15.60
CA ARG A 635 36.97 21.47 -15.96
C ARG A 635 36.09 21.72 -14.75
N HIS A 636 36.55 21.32 -13.57
CA HIS A 636 35.83 21.49 -12.31
C HIS A 636 36.75 21.96 -11.18
N VAL A 637 36.43 23.12 -10.62
CA VAL A 637 37.08 23.65 -9.43
C VAL A 637 36.14 23.52 -8.24
N ALA A 638 36.63 23.02 -7.10
CA ALA A 638 35.87 22.94 -5.85
C ALA A 638 36.54 23.80 -4.79
N ILE A 639 35.79 24.63 -4.04
CA ILE A 639 36.36 25.56 -3.06
C ILE A 639 35.74 25.37 -1.68
N ILE A 640 36.60 25.17 -0.68
CA ILE A 640 36.25 25.17 0.73
C ILE A 640 36.45 26.58 1.28
N MET A 641 35.34 27.26 1.54
CA MET A 641 35.26 28.68 1.93
C MET A 641 35.49 28.89 3.44
N ASP A 642 36.69 28.58 3.91
CA ASP A 642 37.05 28.61 5.33
C ASP A 642 37.66 29.96 5.77
N GLY A 643 37.53 30.28 7.06
CA GLY A 643 38.14 31.47 7.67
C GLY A 643 37.19 32.63 7.99
N ASN A 644 35.90 32.55 7.63
CA ASN A 644 34.89 33.61 7.90
C ASN A 644 34.89 34.09 9.36
N GLY A 645 34.72 33.16 10.31
CA GLY A 645 34.70 33.50 11.74
C GLY A 645 36.04 34.02 12.26
N ARG A 646 37.17 33.46 11.79
CA ARG A 646 38.52 33.94 12.16
C ARG A 646 38.77 35.36 11.67
N TRP A 647 38.31 35.67 10.46
CA TRP A 647 38.44 36.99 9.85
C TRP A 647 37.73 38.06 10.68
N ALA A 648 36.51 37.77 11.14
CA ALA A 648 35.74 38.68 11.98
C ALA A 648 36.39 38.89 13.35
N VAL A 649 36.82 37.80 14.00
CA VAL A 649 37.49 37.85 15.31
C VAL A 649 38.78 38.67 15.25
N ARG A 650 39.61 38.51 14.20
CA ARG A 650 40.84 39.30 14.00
C ARG A 650 40.59 40.81 13.87
N ARG A 651 39.37 41.22 13.54
CA ARG A 651 38.96 42.62 13.34
C ARG A 651 38.04 43.13 14.46
N GLY A 652 37.85 42.37 15.54
CA GLY A 652 36.96 42.74 16.64
C GLY A 652 35.47 42.74 16.28
N LEU A 653 35.07 42.03 15.21
CA LEU A 653 33.69 41.98 14.70
C LEU A 653 32.97 40.69 15.11
N PRO A 654 31.62 40.68 15.18
CA PRO A 654 30.87 39.46 15.39
C PRO A 654 31.08 38.48 14.22
N ARG A 655 31.07 37.17 14.50
CA ARG A 655 31.35 36.11 13.50
C ARG A 655 30.45 36.18 12.26
N THR A 656 29.21 36.64 12.42
CA THR A 656 28.26 36.86 11.33
C THR A 656 28.76 37.88 10.30
N ALA A 657 29.48 38.93 10.72
CA ALA A 657 30.06 39.91 9.82
C ALA A 657 31.11 39.30 8.87
N GLY A 658 31.79 38.23 9.31
CA GLY A 658 32.70 37.48 8.44
C GLY A 658 31.96 36.71 7.35
N HIS A 659 30.79 36.13 7.67
CA HIS A 659 29.96 35.43 6.69
C HIS A 659 29.33 36.39 5.68
N ASP A 660 28.91 37.57 6.12
CA ASP A 660 28.43 38.66 5.26
C ASP A 660 29.52 39.10 4.26
N ALA A 661 30.72 39.43 4.75
CA ALA A 661 31.86 39.73 3.89
C ALA A 661 32.24 38.56 2.96
N GLY A 662 32.01 37.32 3.40
CA GLY A 662 32.19 36.13 2.59
C GLY A 662 31.27 36.03 1.37
N GLN A 663 30.10 36.67 1.37
CA GLN A 663 29.22 36.70 0.18
C GLN A 663 29.87 37.47 -0.97
N ARG A 664 30.60 38.56 -0.67
CA ARG A 664 31.35 39.31 -1.67
C ARG A 664 32.43 38.45 -2.33
N ALA A 665 33.13 37.62 -1.55
CA ALA A 665 34.13 36.69 -2.07
C ALA A 665 33.51 35.59 -2.96
N VAL A 666 32.29 35.12 -2.66
CA VAL A 666 31.53 34.21 -3.53
C VAL A 666 31.29 34.87 -4.88
N ARG A 667 30.75 36.09 -4.88
CA ARG A 667 30.44 36.86 -6.08
C ARG A 667 31.68 37.09 -6.94
N GLU A 668 32.78 37.52 -6.32
CA GLU A 668 34.07 37.70 -7.02
C GLU A 668 34.58 36.40 -7.63
N THR A 669 34.51 35.29 -6.90
CA THR A 669 34.94 33.98 -7.40
C THR A 669 34.10 33.51 -8.59
N VAL A 670 32.78 33.70 -8.55
CA VAL A 670 31.87 33.38 -9.67
C VAL A 670 32.20 34.23 -10.89
N TYR A 671 32.46 35.53 -10.71
CA TYR A 671 32.91 36.40 -11.81
C TYR A 671 34.26 35.98 -12.37
N GLY A 672 35.21 35.63 -11.51
CA GLY A 672 36.50 35.09 -11.93
C GLY A 672 36.38 33.80 -12.75
N ALA A 673 35.47 32.91 -12.34
CA ALA A 673 35.19 31.65 -13.02
C ALA A 673 34.57 31.88 -14.41
N LEU A 674 33.62 32.81 -14.53
CA LEU A 674 33.06 33.23 -15.82
C LEU A 674 34.13 33.86 -16.73
N GLU A 675 34.93 34.80 -16.21
CA GLU A 675 35.96 35.53 -16.98
C GLU A 675 37.07 34.62 -17.52
N ILE A 676 37.50 33.61 -16.75
CA ILE A 676 38.50 32.64 -17.20
C ILE A 676 37.89 31.47 -17.99
N GLY A 677 36.56 31.35 -18.03
CA GLY A 677 35.80 30.32 -18.75
C GLY A 677 35.88 28.94 -18.09
N LEU A 678 35.64 28.85 -16.78
CA LEU A 678 35.49 27.58 -16.07
C LEU A 678 34.10 26.96 -16.35
N PRO A 679 34.01 25.68 -16.72
CA PRO A 679 32.73 25.01 -16.93
C PRO A 679 31.96 24.74 -15.62
N CYS A 680 32.66 24.40 -14.54
CA CYS A 680 32.04 23.97 -13.30
C CYS A 680 32.80 24.50 -12.06
N LEU A 681 32.04 25.03 -11.11
CA LEU A 681 32.52 25.53 -9.82
C LEU A 681 31.64 24.96 -8.69
N SER A 682 32.24 24.25 -7.74
CA SER A 682 31.55 23.79 -6.52
C SER A 682 31.99 24.61 -5.30
N LEU A 683 31.04 25.12 -4.52
CA LEU A 683 31.33 25.91 -3.32
C LEU A 683 30.81 25.20 -2.05
N TYR A 684 31.69 25.03 -1.05
CA TYR A 684 31.31 24.41 0.22
C TYR A 684 30.68 25.42 1.17
N SER A 685 29.38 25.62 1.00
CA SER A 685 28.59 26.67 1.63
C SER A 685 28.17 26.35 3.07
N LEU A 686 27.68 25.14 3.32
CA LEU A 686 27.33 24.68 4.67
C LEU A 686 27.50 23.17 4.78
N SER A 687 28.33 22.72 5.72
CA SER A 687 28.61 21.30 5.99
C SER A 687 27.56 20.68 6.92
N THR A 688 27.34 19.36 6.86
CA THR A 688 26.50 18.64 7.83
C THR A 688 27.14 18.58 9.22
N GLU A 689 28.47 18.68 9.32
CA GLU A 689 29.24 18.76 10.56
C GLU A 689 29.12 20.13 11.26
N ASN A 690 28.64 21.18 10.58
CA ASN A 690 28.44 22.50 11.19
C ASN A 690 27.30 22.55 12.24
N ARG A 691 26.64 21.41 12.53
CA ARG A 691 25.57 21.28 13.53
C ARG A 691 26.00 21.53 14.97
N GLU A 692 27.30 21.43 15.27
CA GLU A 692 27.84 21.69 16.61
C GLU A 692 28.02 23.18 16.91
N ARG A 693 27.81 24.06 15.92
CA ARG A 693 27.87 25.52 16.13
C ARG A 693 26.66 26.00 16.95
N PRO A 694 26.79 27.13 17.67
CA PRO A 694 25.66 27.74 18.35
C PRO A 694 24.47 27.97 17.38
N ALA A 695 23.26 27.62 17.82
CA ALA A 695 22.06 27.67 16.97
C ALA A 695 21.83 29.05 16.31
N ALA A 696 22.13 30.14 17.02
CA ALA A 696 22.04 31.50 16.50
C ALA A 696 23.03 31.78 15.35
N GLU A 697 24.23 31.21 15.39
CA GLU A 697 25.21 31.33 14.28
C GLU A 697 24.71 30.56 13.05
N ILE A 698 24.16 29.36 13.24
CA ILE A 698 23.60 28.55 12.15
C ILE A 698 22.41 29.26 11.51
N GLU A 699 21.48 29.79 12.32
CA GLU A 699 20.31 30.51 11.83
C GLU A 699 20.69 31.75 11.03
N ALA A 700 21.68 32.53 11.49
CA ALA A 700 22.19 33.69 10.77
C ALA A 700 22.80 33.29 9.42
N ILE A 701 23.60 32.21 9.37
CA ILE A 701 24.17 31.70 8.12
C ILE A 701 23.08 31.26 7.14
N LEU A 702 22.05 30.55 7.62
CA LEU A 702 20.95 30.09 6.78
C LEU A 702 20.11 31.24 6.22
N ARG A 703 19.86 32.29 7.04
CA ARG A 703 19.19 33.52 6.59
C ARG A 703 20.00 34.23 5.52
N LEU A 704 21.31 34.40 5.71
CA LEU A 704 22.20 34.99 4.70
C LEU A 704 22.15 34.24 3.36
N PHE A 705 22.11 32.90 3.38
CA PHE A 705 21.95 32.12 2.15
C PHE A 705 20.59 32.35 1.49
N GLN A 706 19.51 32.42 2.28
CA GLN A 706 18.18 32.68 1.76
C GLN A 706 18.09 34.07 1.11
N ASP A 707 18.56 35.11 1.81
CA ASP A 707 18.55 36.49 1.32
C ASP A 707 19.38 36.63 0.03
N GLY A 708 20.54 35.96 -0.03
CA GLY A 708 21.38 35.91 -1.22
C GLY A 708 20.69 35.24 -2.41
N LEU A 709 20.03 34.10 -2.22
CA LEU A 709 19.28 33.43 -3.30
C LEU A 709 18.11 34.29 -3.79
N ASP A 710 17.36 34.88 -2.87
CA ASP A 710 16.18 35.67 -3.23
C ASP A 710 16.57 36.96 -3.99
N THR A 711 17.73 37.55 -3.66
CA THR A 711 18.23 38.79 -4.29
C THR A 711 19.01 38.54 -5.58
N GLU A 712 19.86 37.50 -5.62
CA GLU A 712 20.84 37.32 -6.70
C GLU A 712 20.38 36.38 -7.82
N THR A 713 19.24 35.69 -7.68
CA THR A 713 18.77 34.71 -8.68
C THR A 713 18.68 35.28 -10.09
N GLU A 714 18.16 36.51 -10.25
CA GLU A 714 18.11 37.16 -11.57
C GLU A 714 19.51 37.51 -12.07
N GLU A 715 20.40 37.97 -11.20
CA GLU A 715 21.77 38.35 -11.55
C GLU A 715 22.58 37.14 -12.06
N VAL A 716 22.47 36.00 -11.36
CA VAL A 716 23.03 34.69 -11.72
C VAL A 716 22.49 34.22 -13.07
N TRP A 717 21.16 34.28 -13.23
CA TRP A 717 20.50 33.88 -14.47
C TRP A 717 20.92 34.75 -15.67
N ARG A 718 21.05 36.07 -15.49
CA ARG A 718 21.48 37.01 -16.55
C ARG A 718 22.95 36.85 -16.93
N ARG A 719 23.79 36.24 -16.09
CA ARG A 719 25.23 36.02 -16.33
C ARG A 719 25.57 34.63 -16.84
N ASP A 720 24.56 33.90 -17.31
CA ASP A 720 24.71 32.54 -17.85
C ASP A 720 25.26 31.52 -16.85
N VAL A 721 24.85 31.65 -15.58
CA VAL A 721 25.19 30.69 -14.53
C VAL A 721 24.02 29.74 -14.30
N ARG A 722 24.30 28.43 -14.37
CA ARG A 722 23.40 27.34 -13.98
C ARG A 722 23.67 26.94 -12.54
N LEU A 723 22.80 27.35 -11.63
CA LEU A 723 22.93 26.99 -10.22
C LEU A 723 22.35 25.60 -9.98
N ARG A 724 23.08 24.78 -9.23
CA ARG A 724 22.63 23.44 -8.79
C ARG A 724 22.89 23.27 -7.31
N TRP A 725 22.07 22.47 -6.64
CA TRP A 725 22.21 22.25 -5.20
C TRP A 725 22.65 20.80 -4.91
N SER A 726 23.72 20.66 -4.14
CA SER A 726 24.12 19.40 -3.52
C SER A 726 23.93 19.46 -2.01
N GLY A 727 23.14 18.54 -1.44
CA GLY A 727 22.90 18.50 0.00
C GLY A 727 21.59 17.82 0.35
N VAL A 728 21.25 17.80 1.64
CA VAL A 728 20.02 17.15 2.13
C VAL A 728 19.02 18.19 2.66
N PRO A 729 17.71 18.06 2.37
CA PRO A 729 16.70 19.01 2.85
C PRO A 729 16.46 18.91 4.36
N GLU A 730 16.77 17.77 4.98
CA GLU A 730 16.55 17.54 6.40
C GLU A 730 17.42 18.46 7.27
N GLY A 731 16.77 19.29 8.08
CA GLY A 731 17.42 20.26 8.95
C GLY A 731 17.57 21.66 8.35
N LEU A 732 17.15 21.87 7.09
CA LEU A 732 17.08 23.19 6.47
C LEU A 732 15.69 23.82 6.64
N PRO A 733 15.60 25.16 6.75
CA PRO A 733 14.34 25.87 6.69
C PRO A 733 13.59 25.57 5.38
N PRO A 734 12.27 25.28 5.42
CA PRO A 734 11.50 24.98 4.22
C PRO A 734 11.55 26.08 3.15
N ASP A 735 11.75 27.33 3.57
CA ASP A 735 11.78 28.51 2.69
C ASP A 735 13.08 28.53 1.88
N LEU A 736 14.22 28.32 2.55
CA LEU A 736 15.52 28.14 1.90
C LEU A 736 15.48 26.97 0.89
N VAL A 737 14.88 25.83 1.24
CA VAL A 737 14.74 24.69 0.31
C VAL A 737 13.90 25.07 -0.92
N ARG A 738 12.84 25.88 -0.75
CA ARG A 738 12.06 26.39 -1.88
C ARG A 738 12.88 27.34 -2.75
N SER A 739 13.64 28.26 -2.16
CA SER A 739 14.50 29.19 -2.91
C SER A 739 15.58 28.43 -3.70
N LEU A 740 16.28 27.45 -3.08
CA LEU A 740 17.25 26.59 -3.77
C LEU A 740 16.65 25.88 -4.99
N ARG A 741 15.51 25.19 -4.82
CA ARG A 741 14.82 24.47 -5.92
C ARG A 741 14.31 25.43 -7.00
N ARG A 742 13.84 26.62 -6.62
CA ARG A 742 13.38 27.66 -7.55
C ARG A 742 14.53 28.18 -8.39
N THR A 743 15.65 28.53 -7.78
CA THR A 743 16.83 29.06 -8.48
C THR A 743 17.45 28.01 -9.40
N GLU A 744 17.54 26.75 -8.97
CA GLU A 744 17.98 25.64 -9.82
C GLU A 744 17.08 25.45 -11.05
N HIS A 745 15.76 25.52 -10.87
CA HIS A 745 14.81 25.44 -11.98
C HIS A 745 14.94 26.63 -12.95
N LEU A 746 15.02 27.87 -12.42
CA LEU A 746 15.12 29.07 -13.24
C LEU A 746 16.40 29.13 -14.07
N THR A 747 17.49 28.57 -13.55
CA THR A 747 18.82 28.64 -14.18
C THR A 747 19.19 27.39 -14.99
N ARG A 748 18.30 26.41 -15.11
CA ARG A 748 18.59 25.10 -15.73
C ARG A 748 19.09 25.14 -17.17
N ASP A 749 18.65 26.14 -17.93
CA ASP A 749 18.97 26.31 -19.35
C ASP A 749 20.27 27.11 -19.59
N ARG A 750 20.93 27.55 -18.52
CA ARG A 750 22.21 28.25 -18.61
C ARG A 750 23.38 27.29 -18.83
N THR A 751 24.38 27.75 -19.58
CA THR A 751 25.47 26.88 -20.05
C THR A 751 26.87 27.45 -19.78
N GLY A 752 26.97 28.73 -19.44
CA GLY A 752 28.25 29.42 -19.25
C GLY A 752 29.05 28.89 -18.06
N LEU A 753 28.44 28.77 -16.89
CA LEU A 753 29.05 28.19 -15.69
C LEU A 753 28.04 27.34 -14.92
N THR A 754 28.37 26.08 -14.62
CA THR A 754 27.63 25.31 -13.62
C THR A 754 28.15 25.64 -12.23
N LEU A 755 27.34 26.29 -11.41
CA LEU A 755 27.63 26.62 -10.02
C LEU A 755 26.93 25.61 -9.10
N ASN A 756 27.69 24.66 -8.55
CA ASN A 756 27.19 23.70 -7.58
C ASN A 756 27.35 24.24 -6.15
N MET A 757 26.22 24.60 -5.54
CA MET A 757 26.15 25.09 -4.17
C MET A 757 25.95 23.91 -3.21
N CYS A 758 26.95 23.63 -2.38
CA CYS A 758 26.90 22.54 -1.41
C CYS A 758 26.40 23.05 -0.04
N VAL A 759 25.08 22.94 0.20
CA VAL A 759 24.40 23.46 1.39
C VAL A 759 23.79 22.30 2.19
N ASN A 760 24.12 22.20 3.47
CA ASN A 760 23.85 21.03 4.32
C ASN A 760 24.36 19.75 3.65
N TYR A 761 25.62 19.81 3.21
CA TYR A 761 26.28 18.76 2.45
C TYR A 761 27.34 18.04 3.28
N GLY A 762 27.38 16.72 3.18
CA GLY A 762 28.44 15.86 3.68
C GLY A 762 28.70 14.74 2.69
N GLY A 763 29.95 14.56 2.25
CA GLY A 763 30.30 13.59 1.23
C GLY A 763 30.08 12.14 1.62
N ARG A 764 30.37 11.79 2.88
CA ARG A 764 30.02 10.49 3.45
C ARG A 764 28.51 10.24 3.43
N ASP A 765 27.70 11.27 3.69
CA ASP A 765 26.23 11.17 3.64
C ASP A 765 25.72 10.97 2.21
N GLU A 766 26.31 11.66 1.23
CA GLU A 766 26.03 11.47 -0.20
C GLU A 766 26.35 10.04 -0.66
N ILE A 767 27.54 9.52 -0.32
CA ILE A 767 27.92 8.13 -0.65
C ILE A 767 26.99 7.13 0.05
N ALA A 768 26.62 7.37 1.31
CA ALA A 768 25.65 6.53 2.01
C ALA A 768 24.26 6.58 1.36
N HIS A 769 23.83 7.74 0.84
CA HIS A 769 22.59 7.87 0.08
C HIS A 769 22.64 7.05 -1.20
N ALA A 770 23.72 7.18 -1.98
CA ALA A 770 23.95 6.42 -3.20
C ALA A 770 23.93 4.90 -2.95
N ALA A 771 24.62 4.44 -1.90
CA ALA A 771 24.64 3.03 -1.51
C ALA A 771 23.25 2.50 -1.12
N ARG A 772 22.43 3.28 -0.40
CA ARG A 772 21.04 2.90 -0.07
C ARG A 772 20.16 2.82 -1.32
N ALA A 773 20.37 3.70 -2.30
CA ALA A 773 19.63 3.67 -3.56
C ALA A 773 19.96 2.40 -4.36
N LEU A 774 21.26 2.06 -4.49
CA LEU A 774 21.69 0.81 -5.12
C LEU A 774 21.15 -0.44 -4.40
N ALA A 775 21.20 -0.46 -3.07
CA ALA A 775 20.66 -1.58 -2.29
C ALA A 775 19.15 -1.81 -2.53
N ARG A 776 18.38 -0.74 -2.76
CA ARG A 776 16.95 -0.86 -3.12
C ARG A 776 16.78 -1.44 -4.52
N GLN A 777 17.56 -0.99 -5.49
CA GLN A 777 17.53 -1.54 -6.86
C GLN A 777 17.89 -3.03 -6.87
N VAL A 778 18.86 -3.44 -6.05
CA VAL A 778 19.22 -4.85 -5.83
C VAL A 778 18.06 -5.63 -5.21
N ALA A 779 17.46 -5.10 -4.13
CA ALA A 779 16.34 -5.76 -3.45
C ALA A 779 15.08 -5.89 -4.32
N ASP A 780 14.88 -4.96 -5.25
CA ASP A 780 13.78 -4.98 -6.22
C ASP A 780 14.10 -5.84 -7.46
N GLY A 781 15.29 -6.45 -7.54
CA GLY A 781 15.72 -7.31 -8.64
C GLY A 781 16.06 -6.56 -9.93
N ALA A 782 16.19 -5.23 -9.87
CA ALA A 782 16.53 -4.38 -11.01
C ALA A 782 18.04 -4.33 -11.31
N LEU A 783 18.88 -4.66 -10.34
CA LEU A 783 20.35 -4.69 -10.47
C LEU A 783 20.92 -5.91 -9.72
N SER A 784 21.87 -6.63 -10.31
CA SER A 784 22.59 -7.69 -9.61
C SER A 784 23.63 -7.07 -8.66
N PRO A 785 23.82 -7.58 -7.42
CA PRO A 785 24.89 -7.12 -6.54
C PRO A 785 26.27 -7.16 -7.21
N ASP A 786 26.55 -8.23 -7.95
CA ASP A 786 27.84 -8.45 -8.63
C ASP A 786 28.05 -7.51 -9.84
N ALA A 787 26.98 -6.86 -10.31
CA ALA A 787 27.04 -5.91 -11.42
C ALA A 787 27.32 -4.46 -10.96
N ILE A 788 27.41 -4.20 -9.64
CA ILE A 788 27.67 -2.86 -9.12
C ILE A 788 29.10 -2.44 -9.46
N THR A 789 29.23 -1.28 -10.10
CA THR A 789 30.52 -0.68 -10.49
C THR A 789 30.58 0.79 -10.02
N PRO A 790 31.75 1.46 -10.06
CA PRO A 790 31.85 2.88 -9.73
C PRO A 790 30.87 3.77 -10.52
N ARG A 791 30.54 3.40 -11.77
CA ARG A 791 29.52 4.10 -12.58
C ARG A 791 28.13 4.03 -11.94
N HIS A 792 27.77 2.89 -11.36
CA HIS A 792 26.51 2.74 -10.65
C HIS A 792 26.46 3.59 -9.38
N VAL A 793 27.59 3.73 -8.67
CA VAL A 793 27.67 4.62 -7.50
C VAL A 793 27.54 6.08 -7.93
N ALA A 794 28.29 6.50 -8.95
CA ALA A 794 28.23 7.85 -9.51
C ALA A 794 26.81 8.23 -9.98
N ALA A 795 26.10 7.29 -10.61
CA ALA A 795 24.72 7.47 -11.06
C ALA A 795 23.70 7.72 -9.93
N GLN A 796 24.09 7.49 -8.67
CA GLN A 796 23.22 7.67 -7.50
C GLN A 796 23.72 8.76 -6.54
N LEU A 797 24.75 9.53 -6.90
CA LEU A 797 25.17 10.74 -6.19
C LEU A 797 24.13 11.86 -6.40
N HIS A 798 24.23 12.97 -5.65
CA HIS A 798 23.23 14.05 -5.71
C HIS A 798 23.12 14.63 -7.13
N LEU A 799 24.25 14.82 -7.81
CA LEU A 799 24.34 15.31 -9.18
C LEU A 799 25.16 14.33 -10.02
N PRO A 800 24.54 13.30 -10.64
CA PRO A 800 25.24 12.25 -11.38
C PRO A 800 26.06 12.73 -12.58
N ASP A 801 25.71 13.89 -13.11
CA ASP A 801 26.33 14.52 -14.28
C ASP A 801 27.42 15.55 -13.90
N LEU A 802 27.71 15.72 -12.60
CA LEU A 802 28.80 16.56 -12.13
C LEU A 802 30.16 15.89 -12.48
N PRO A 803 31.07 16.58 -13.18
CA PRO A 803 32.39 16.02 -13.50
C PRO A 803 33.24 15.83 -12.24
N ASP A 804 34.26 14.98 -12.33
CA ASP A 804 35.30 14.89 -11.30
C ASP A 804 35.95 16.26 -11.07
N VAL A 805 36.34 16.52 -9.82
CA VAL A 805 37.04 17.75 -9.42
C VAL A 805 38.49 17.64 -9.88
N ASP A 806 38.93 18.59 -10.71
CA ASP A 806 40.33 18.66 -11.15
C ASP A 806 41.19 19.42 -10.15
N LEU A 807 40.61 20.46 -9.52
CA LEU A 807 41.30 21.36 -8.60
C LEU A 807 40.41 21.64 -7.38
N LEU A 808 40.88 21.24 -6.19
CA LEU A 808 40.25 21.58 -4.92
C LEU A 808 41.08 22.66 -4.22
N ILE A 809 40.46 23.82 -4.03
CA ILE A 809 41.02 24.97 -3.33
C ILE A 809 40.47 25.01 -1.91
N ARG A 810 41.33 25.27 -0.93
CA ARG A 810 40.90 25.57 0.42
C ARG A 810 41.60 26.80 0.97
N THR A 811 40.83 27.69 1.57
CA THR A 811 41.32 28.94 2.16
C THR A 811 41.71 28.78 3.62
N SER A 812 42.30 29.83 4.19
CA SER A 812 42.69 30.00 5.60
C SER A 812 43.84 29.15 6.14
N GLY A 813 44.65 28.54 5.25
CA GLY A 813 45.86 27.78 5.61
C GLY A 813 45.60 26.34 6.11
N GLU A 814 44.34 25.95 6.27
CA GLU A 814 43.97 24.62 6.75
C GLU A 814 44.14 23.57 5.63
N GLN A 815 44.87 22.48 5.89
CA GLN A 815 45.22 21.48 4.87
C GLN A 815 44.41 20.18 5.01
N ARG A 816 43.11 20.23 4.70
CA ARG A 816 42.24 19.04 4.67
C ARG A 816 41.06 19.23 3.71
N THR A 817 40.46 18.14 3.23
CA THR A 817 39.28 18.19 2.34
C THR A 817 37.95 18.30 3.09
N SER A 818 37.95 18.07 4.42
CA SER A 818 36.78 18.28 5.29
C SER A 818 35.47 17.62 4.80
N ASN A 819 35.52 16.38 4.30
CA ASN A 819 34.34 15.65 3.81
C ASN A 819 33.65 16.31 2.58
N PHE A 820 34.35 17.21 1.88
CA PHE A 820 33.83 17.89 0.70
C PHE A 820 34.09 17.06 -0.57
N LEU A 821 33.02 16.70 -1.29
CA LEU A 821 33.05 15.98 -2.58
C LEU A 821 34.09 14.83 -2.63
N PRO A 822 34.12 13.90 -1.66
CA PRO A 822 35.19 12.90 -1.54
C PRO A 822 35.20 11.91 -2.70
N TRP A 823 34.04 11.62 -3.32
CA TRP A 823 33.99 10.78 -4.50
C TRP A 823 34.60 11.52 -5.71
N GLN A 824 34.08 12.71 -5.99
CA GLN A 824 34.45 13.53 -7.14
C GLN A 824 35.88 14.08 -7.04
N SER A 825 36.42 14.25 -5.82
CA SER A 825 37.75 14.83 -5.58
C SER A 825 38.85 13.79 -5.37
N THR A 826 38.57 12.50 -5.63
CA THR A 826 39.55 11.40 -5.43
C THR A 826 40.87 11.67 -6.15
N TYR A 827 40.81 12.31 -7.32
CA TYR A 827 41.94 12.59 -8.20
C TYR A 827 42.27 14.09 -8.31
N ALA A 828 41.66 14.92 -7.47
CA ALA A 828 41.82 16.37 -7.53
C ALA A 828 43.23 16.80 -7.10
N GLU A 829 43.77 17.80 -7.79
CA GLU A 829 44.90 18.54 -7.26
C GLU A 829 44.47 19.45 -6.12
N LEU A 830 45.27 19.53 -5.06
CA LEU A 830 44.97 20.34 -3.90
C LEU A 830 45.79 21.64 -3.92
N VAL A 831 45.13 22.77 -3.69
CA VAL A 831 45.76 24.08 -3.50
C VAL A 831 45.23 24.68 -2.20
N PHE A 832 46.15 25.01 -1.30
CA PHE A 832 45.84 25.63 -0.01
C PHE A 832 46.30 27.09 -0.05
N LEU A 833 45.37 28.00 0.27
CA LEU A 833 45.63 29.43 0.35
C LEU A 833 45.63 29.85 1.82
N ASP A 834 46.62 30.64 2.22
CA ASP A 834 46.68 31.19 3.58
C ASP A 834 45.63 32.30 3.80
N THR A 835 45.20 32.96 2.71
CA THR A 835 44.18 34.01 2.72
C THR A 835 42.86 33.49 3.32
N LEU A 836 42.26 34.25 4.24
CA LEU A 836 40.95 33.94 4.80
C LEU A 836 39.85 34.23 3.77
N TRP A 837 38.77 33.44 3.72
CA TRP A 837 37.72 33.56 2.70
C TRP A 837 37.21 35.00 2.44
N PRO A 838 36.93 35.85 3.45
CA PRO A 838 36.44 37.20 3.16
C PRO A 838 37.45 38.15 2.50
N ASP A 839 38.75 37.82 2.54
CA ASP A 839 39.82 38.56 1.85
C ASP A 839 40.15 37.95 0.47
N VAL A 840 39.46 36.86 0.06
CA VAL A 840 39.63 36.22 -1.25
C VAL A 840 38.83 36.95 -2.33
N ASP A 841 39.45 37.08 -3.50
CA ASP A 841 38.84 37.61 -4.71
C ASP A 841 39.18 36.72 -5.94
N ARG A 842 38.73 37.14 -7.13
CA ARG A 842 38.97 36.38 -8.37
C ARG A 842 40.45 36.21 -8.74
N THR A 843 41.34 37.08 -8.28
CA THR A 843 42.77 36.98 -8.61
C THR A 843 43.40 35.76 -7.95
N HIS A 844 42.93 35.40 -6.75
CA HIS A 844 43.33 34.19 -6.04
C HIS A 844 42.87 32.92 -6.76
N LEU A 845 41.62 32.91 -7.26
CA LEU A 845 41.12 31.82 -8.11
C LEU A 845 42.01 31.64 -9.35
N TRP A 846 42.33 32.73 -10.05
CA TRP A 846 43.17 32.69 -11.24
C TRP A 846 44.60 32.23 -10.95
N GLN A 847 45.19 32.64 -9.83
CA GLN A 847 46.50 32.17 -9.40
C GLN A 847 46.49 30.65 -9.15
N ALA A 848 45.45 30.14 -8.48
CA ALA A 848 45.30 28.70 -8.25
C ALA A 848 45.10 27.92 -9.56
N VAL A 849 44.28 28.43 -10.48
CA VAL A 849 44.09 27.84 -11.82
C VAL A 849 45.38 27.90 -12.65
N ALA A 850 46.14 28.99 -12.58
CA ALA A 850 47.43 29.10 -13.25
C ALA A 850 48.48 28.17 -12.64
N ALA A 851 48.45 27.93 -11.32
CA ALA A 851 49.31 26.96 -10.67
C ALA A 851 48.99 25.53 -11.09
N TYR A 852 47.71 25.17 -11.18
CA TYR A 852 47.23 23.91 -11.76
C TYR A 852 47.72 23.74 -13.20
N ALA A 853 47.57 24.77 -14.04
CA ALA A 853 47.96 24.72 -15.45
C ALA A 853 49.48 24.56 -15.69
N ARG A 854 50.32 24.93 -14.71
CA ARG A 854 51.79 24.77 -14.78
C ARG A 854 52.28 23.38 -14.37
N ARG A 855 51.45 22.57 -13.70
CA ARG A 855 51.87 21.25 -13.23
C ARG A 855 51.86 20.25 -14.38
N ASP A 856 52.92 19.46 -14.45
CA ASP A 856 53.06 18.39 -15.44
C ASP A 856 52.09 17.25 -15.11
N ARG A 857 51.18 16.92 -16.04
CA ARG A 857 50.10 15.95 -15.80
C ARG A 857 50.66 14.53 -15.75
N ARG A 858 50.98 14.03 -14.56
CA ARG A 858 51.47 12.65 -14.32
C ARG A 858 50.33 11.63 -14.15
N PHE A 859 49.25 11.73 -14.92
CA PHE A 859 48.22 10.69 -14.93
C PHE A 859 48.55 9.64 -15.98
N GLY A 860 49.26 8.57 -15.58
CA GLY A 860 49.22 7.22 -16.19
C GLY A 860 49.35 7.06 -17.71
N THR A 861 49.73 8.10 -18.45
CA THR A 861 49.87 8.10 -19.90
C THR A 861 51.20 8.73 -20.25
N THR A 862 52.10 7.89 -20.78
CA THR A 862 53.32 8.34 -21.45
C THR A 862 52.95 9.26 -22.61
N ARG A 863 53.77 10.29 -22.84
CA ARG A 863 53.70 11.15 -24.04
C ARG A 863 53.65 10.25 -25.29
N SER A 864 52.48 10.05 -25.88
CA SER A 864 52.38 9.60 -27.27
C SER A 864 52.57 10.84 -28.15
N THR A 865 53.77 10.94 -28.72
CA THR A 865 54.08 11.79 -29.87
C THR A 865 52.99 11.61 -30.95
N PRO A 866 52.58 12.68 -31.67
CA PRO A 866 51.54 12.57 -32.68
C PRO A 866 52.07 11.75 -33.87
N GLY A 867 51.67 10.48 -33.93
CA GLY A 867 51.84 9.59 -35.08
C GLY A 867 50.59 9.58 -35.93
N THR A 868 50.78 9.94 -37.20
CA THR A 868 50.02 9.72 -38.43
C THR A 868 48.73 8.86 -38.36
N PRO A 869 47.61 9.28 -38.99
CA PRO A 869 46.38 8.51 -39.00
C PRO A 869 46.48 7.32 -39.97
N GLY A 870 46.23 6.10 -39.46
CA GLY A 870 46.14 4.87 -40.26
C GLY A 870 45.29 3.81 -39.57
N GLU A 871 44.10 3.61 -40.13
CA GLU A 871 43.29 2.37 -40.21
C GLU A 871 42.90 1.57 -38.93
N HIS A 872 41.58 1.45 -38.76
CA HIS A 872 40.87 0.34 -38.09
C HIS A 872 41.41 -1.04 -38.52
N PRO A 873 41.35 -2.12 -37.69
CA PRO A 873 40.08 -2.66 -37.17
C PRO A 873 40.15 -3.36 -35.79
N PHE A 874 38.99 -3.61 -35.17
CA PHE A 874 38.49 -4.97 -34.84
C PHE A 874 37.23 -4.89 -33.97
N GLN A 875 36.18 -5.54 -34.49
CA GLN A 875 35.00 -6.02 -33.76
C GLN A 875 35.38 -7.19 -32.84
N GLY A 876 34.62 -7.34 -31.76
CA GLY A 876 34.60 -8.49 -30.84
C GLY A 876 33.59 -8.27 -29.74
#